data_AF-A0A8H7BCJ4-F1
#
_entry.id   AF-A0A8H7BCJ4-F1
#
_cell.length_a   1.000
_cell.length_b   1.000
_cell.length_c   1.000
_cell.angle_alpha   90.00
_cell.angle_beta   90.00
_cell.angle_gamma   90.00
#
_symmetry.space_group_name_H-M   'P 1'
#
loop_
_entity.id
_entity.type
_entity.pdbx_description
1 polymer ?
#
loop_
_entity_poly.entity_id
_entity_poly.type
_entity_poly.pdbx_seq_one_letter_code
_entity_poly.pdbx_strand_id
1 'polypeptide(L)'
;MTSSEFSSSMASHSMPLQSTYDSQILPYADLKDLKEAEIEDRHLKTRIRKLRIVSRTLALFISIAVLVPTALTLYKFLSTRTIYRTVALPSGQSVSRTPWAHNTRAWPTYMYFGVAAVSVLLNFTTMFSYKFGIEKANVASVVTSTFSWINLIGNFVVWCVAAGLYRAEKDKNGKSNDLWGWTCSAGARAIQKEFVGDIDFGRYCNVQSASWYIGIVQASAALLTVVIYVLVYLRRGTKKEVQRQLKMRSLAQQKQDECDQDCLLERIEKLERNYALMEVFVFPGEVTSPSFTAYSAVAPPSDPTSTISPSSHYTTFITSGIPFPSSVSTSQTKVQSSTPGTPSYSTSEAQPSTTGTNPAHPDIPFRPGYRSVAYYGSWDIYTRNFQPQEIPAERLTHLLYSFADNKPDGTVFLTDSYADAEKHYATDSWNDVGNNLYGSLKQLQILKAKNRNLKVLLSIGGWTYTNTNKHMDGPMATAAGRQRFASSCVELIRDYGFDGIDVDWEYPKDKEQGHQWLELLKEIRSQMNKYSDKLVHKDDSGYELKPKFLLTIASPAGEKNYRNLPLREISEVTDFINLMAYDYAGSWDKQTGYNSNLYPSTSNPLSTPFNTASVLAAYNAAGVPSSKLNLGMPLYGRSFTNTQGVGKSFDSTGEGSFEKGIYDFKDLPVAGAQEYYDEEVGASYSYDEGSGTFVSYDTVAMALKKVDHIAQQKLGGAMWWEISGDKTDNAESIVQNVIERMRGGGSGAGIESSSNWLLYPDSKFDNVRNGVLTPQVAQRLRRA
;
A
#
# COMPACT_ATOMS: atom_id res chain seq x y z
N MET A 1 5.92 82.69 -3.30
CA MET A 1 7.24 83.16 -2.82
C MET A 1 7.76 82.13 -1.82
N THR A 2 9.03 81.79 -1.99
CA THR A 2 9.92 80.92 -1.19
C THR A 2 9.76 81.16 0.33
N SER A 3 9.75 80.20 1.25
CA SER A 3 10.77 79.20 1.69
C SER A 3 10.95 79.33 3.22
N SER A 4 11.11 78.18 3.91
CA SER A 4 11.97 77.91 5.11
C SER A 4 11.85 78.81 6.36
N GLU A 5 11.94 78.38 7.62
CA GLU A 5 12.45 77.17 8.29
C GLU A 5 12.01 77.27 9.78
N PHE A 6 11.44 76.20 10.36
CA PHE A 6 11.96 75.34 11.44
C PHE A 6 12.43 75.97 12.78
N SER A 7 11.75 75.63 13.89
CA SER A 7 12.26 74.72 14.94
C SER A 7 11.53 74.87 16.30
N SER A 8 11.37 73.72 16.99
CA SER A 8 11.33 73.53 18.46
C SER A 8 10.01 73.60 19.25
N SER A 9 9.52 72.39 19.58
CA SER A 9 9.23 71.87 20.94
C SER A 9 7.81 71.91 21.55
N MET A 10 7.36 70.67 21.85
CA MET A 10 6.44 70.19 22.90
C MET A 10 4.94 70.54 22.78
N ALA A 11 4.09 69.66 22.23
CA ALA A 11 3.62 68.35 22.71
C ALA A 11 2.51 68.45 23.78
N SER A 12 1.25 68.34 23.31
CA SER A 12 0.06 68.00 24.09
C SER A 12 -0.85 67.09 23.26
N HIS A 13 -1.22 65.97 23.87
CA HIS A 13 -2.18 64.91 23.50
C HIS A 13 -2.93 64.94 22.15
N SER A 14 -2.70 63.89 21.36
CA SER A 14 -3.75 63.07 20.74
C SER A 14 -3.19 61.68 20.40
N MET A 15 -3.91 60.63 20.77
CA MET A 15 -3.62 59.23 20.40
C MET A 15 -4.08 58.96 18.96
N PRO A 16 -3.25 58.34 18.10
CA PRO A 16 -3.72 57.56 16.97
C PRO A 16 -3.51 56.06 17.23
N LEU A 17 -4.58 55.29 17.01
CA LEU A 17 -4.59 53.84 16.96
C LEU A 17 -3.67 53.34 15.83
N GLN A 18 -2.69 52.53 16.20
CA GLN A 18 -1.91 51.69 15.30
C GLN A 18 -1.89 50.27 15.86
N SER A 19 -2.34 49.31 15.07
CA SER A 19 -2.15 47.85 15.25
C SER A 19 -2.55 47.19 13.92
N THR A 20 -1.61 47.03 12.98
CA THR A 20 -0.87 45.79 12.68
C THR A 20 -1.75 44.63 12.21
N TYR A 21 -1.86 44.47 10.89
CA TYR A 21 -2.03 43.17 10.24
C TYR A 21 -0.84 42.98 9.29
N ASP A 22 0.20 42.36 9.82
CA ASP A 22 1.36 41.86 9.07
C ASP A 22 0.94 40.62 8.28
N SER A 23 1.04 40.67 6.95
CA SER A 23 1.05 39.49 6.09
C SER A 23 2.34 38.70 6.34
N GLN A 24 2.26 37.58 7.06
CA GLN A 24 3.40 36.69 7.28
C GLN A 24 3.73 35.89 6.01
N ILE A 25 4.51 36.50 5.12
CA ILE A 25 5.32 35.77 4.16
C ILE A 25 6.42 35.04 4.95
N LEU A 26 6.54 33.72 4.78
CA LEU A 26 7.65 32.90 5.29
C LEU A 26 8.99 33.63 5.05
N PRO A 27 9.82 33.86 6.09
CA PRO A 27 11.07 34.58 5.94
C PRO A 27 11.96 33.86 4.91
N TYR A 28 12.43 34.60 3.90
CA TYR A 28 13.37 34.12 2.87
C TYR A 28 14.63 33.43 3.47
N ALA A 29 14.97 33.76 4.72
CA ALA A 29 16.03 33.10 5.50
C ALA A 29 15.77 31.60 5.72
N ASP A 30 14.55 31.20 6.09
CA ASP A 30 14.20 29.79 6.37
C ASP A 30 14.27 28.93 5.09
N LEU A 31 14.02 29.53 3.92
CA LEU A 31 14.08 28.84 2.63
C LEU A 31 15.52 28.57 2.18
N LYS A 32 16.45 29.44 2.56
CA LYS A 32 17.88 29.29 2.28
C LYS A 32 18.48 28.20 3.16
N ASP A 33 18.13 28.19 4.45
CA ASP A 33 18.60 27.20 5.43
C ASP A 33 18.14 25.78 5.08
N LEU A 34 16.92 25.63 4.56
CA LEU A 34 16.41 24.33 4.10
C LEU A 34 17.21 23.79 2.89
N LYS A 35 17.46 24.65 1.89
CA LYS A 35 18.24 24.27 0.70
C LYS A 35 19.67 23.90 1.07
N GLU A 36 20.27 24.64 2.01
CA GLU A 36 21.60 24.34 2.54
C GLU A 36 21.61 22.97 3.24
N ALA A 37 20.62 22.67 4.09
CA ALA A 37 20.49 21.38 4.76
C ALA A 37 20.27 20.20 3.78
N GLU A 38 19.53 20.39 2.68
CA GLU A 38 19.36 19.38 1.63
C GLU A 38 20.66 19.10 0.85
N ILE A 39 21.43 20.15 0.56
CA ILE A 39 22.75 20.04 -0.08
C ILE A 39 23.71 19.28 0.84
N GLU A 40 23.69 19.58 2.14
CA GLU A 40 24.49 18.88 3.14
C GLU A 40 24.14 17.39 3.24
N ASP A 41 22.84 17.00 3.28
CA ASP A 41 22.46 15.57 3.25
C ASP A 41 22.96 14.88 1.99
N ARG A 42 22.87 15.54 0.83
CA ARG A 42 23.31 14.98 -0.46
C ARG A 42 24.82 14.77 -0.48
N HIS A 43 25.59 15.72 0.04
CA HIS A 43 27.04 15.60 0.18
C HIS A 43 27.41 14.47 1.16
N LEU A 44 26.76 14.40 2.32
CA LEU A 44 27.01 13.37 3.33
C LEU A 44 26.66 11.97 2.80
N LYS A 45 25.53 11.82 2.10
CA LYS A 45 25.10 10.58 1.42
C LYS A 45 26.14 10.11 0.40
N THR A 46 26.68 11.03 -0.40
CA THR A 46 27.69 10.71 -1.43
C THR A 46 29.02 10.30 -0.80
N ARG A 47 29.46 11.00 0.25
CA ARG A 47 30.68 10.66 1.01
C ARG A 47 30.57 9.28 1.66
N ILE A 48 29.44 8.97 2.31
CA ILE A 48 29.19 7.66 2.92
C ILE A 48 29.26 6.54 1.87
N ARG A 49 28.66 6.74 0.69
CA ARG A 49 28.69 5.75 -0.40
C ARG A 49 30.12 5.48 -0.89
N LYS A 50 30.90 6.53 -1.16
CA LYS A 50 32.30 6.40 -1.58
C LYS A 50 33.14 5.68 -0.52
N LEU A 51 33.00 6.08 0.75
CA LEU A 51 33.73 5.48 1.86
C LEU A 51 33.37 4.00 2.07
N ARG A 52 32.10 3.61 1.91
CA ARG A 52 31.70 2.19 1.99
C ARG A 52 32.34 1.36 0.89
N ILE A 53 32.36 1.84 -0.36
CA ILE A 53 32.97 1.11 -1.47
C ILE A 53 34.48 0.98 -1.27
N VAL A 54 35.16 2.06 -0.87
CA VAL A 54 36.61 2.05 -0.60
C VAL A 54 36.94 1.10 0.56
N SER A 55 36.20 1.20 1.66
CA SER A 55 36.41 0.35 2.85
C SER A 55 36.20 -1.13 2.55
N ARG A 56 35.17 -1.49 1.78
CA ARG A 56 34.88 -2.90 1.43
C ARG A 56 35.86 -3.47 0.42
N THR A 57 36.28 -2.67 -0.56
CA THR A 57 37.35 -3.04 -1.50
C THR A 57 38.65 -3.31 -0.76
N LEU A 58 39.05 -2.40 0.14
CA LEU A 58 40.27 -2.56 0.95
C LEU A 58 40.19 -3.81 1.84
N ALA A 59 39.05 -4.03 2.52
CA ALA A 59 38.85 -5.20 3.38
C ALA A 59 38.92 -6.52 2.60
N LEU A 60 38.41 -6.56 1.37
CA LEU A 60 38.49 -7.74 0.50
C LEU A 60 39.95 -8.09 0.16
N PHE A 61 40.74 -7.12 -0.30
CA PHE A 61 42.14 -7.34 -0.65
C PHE A 61 42.99 -7.77 0.54
N ILE A 62 42.79 -7.12 1.70
CA ILE A 62 43.48 -7.50 2.94
C ILE A 62 43.11 -8.94 3.35
N SER A 63 41.82 -9.30 3.29
CA SER A 63 41.36 -10.66 3.63
C SER A 63 41.97 -11.72 2.71
N ILE A 64 42.10 -11.44 1.41
CA ILE A 64 42.78 -12.33 0.45
C ILE A 64 44.27 -12.45 0.79
N ALA A 65 44.93 -11.34 1.15
CA ALA A 65 46.34 -11.31 1.53
C ALA A 65 46.64 -12.07 2.84
N VAL A 66 45.63 -12.32 3.69
CA VAL A 66 45.72 -13.24 4.83
C VAL A 66 45.38 -14.68 4.44
N LEU A 67 44.33 -14.87 3.65
CA LEU A 67 43.82 -16.20 3.27
C LEU A 67 44.83 -17.03 2.48
N VAL A 68 45.50 -16.42 1.50
CA VAL A 68 46.41 -17.15 0.60
C VAL A 68 47.64 -17.70 1.34
N PRO A 69 48.40 -16.90 2.11
CA PRO A 69 49.51 -17.40 2.92
C PRO A 69 49.14 -18.49 3.95
N THR A 70 47.97 -18.36 4.56
CA THR A 70 47.52 -19.27 5.62
C THR A 70 47.07 -20.60 5.04
N ALA A 71 46.38 -20.57 3.90
CA ALA A 71 46.10 -21.75 3.09
C ALA A 71 47.38 -22.48 2.65
N LEU A 72 48.39 -21.75 2.16
CA LEU A 72 49.68 -22.32 1.76
C LEU A 72 50.40 -23.00 2.93
N THR A 73 50.40 -22.36 4.10
CA THR A 73 51.05 -22.93 5.28
C THR A 73 50.31 -24.18 5.78
N LEU A 74 48.98 -24.13 5.80
CA LEU A 74 48.16 -25.26 6.23
C LEU A 74 48.28 -26.45 5.27
N TYR A 75 48.26 -26.19 3.96
CA TYR A 75 48.52 -27.19 2.94
C TYR A 75 49.89 -27.84 3.15
N LYS A 76 50.93 -27.01 3.38
CA LYS A 76 52.27 -27.54 3.57
C LYS A 76 52.35 -28.42 4.81
N PHE A 77 51.81 -27.98 5.94
CA PHE A 77 51.70 -28.78 7.15
C PHE A 77 51.02 -30.12 6.91
N LEU A 78 49.84 -30.10 6.27
CA LEU A 78 49.08 -31.32 6.00
C LEU A 78 49.81 -32.29 5.08
N SER A 79 50.56 -31.77 4.10
CA SER A 79 51.33 -32.58 3.15
C SER A 79 52.62 -33.17 3.73
N THR A 80 53.26 -32.50 4.71
CA THR A 80 54.57 -32.92 5.24
C THR A 80 54.51 -33.55 6.63
N ARG A 81 53.35 -33.52 7.32
CA ARG A 81 53.22 -34.06 8.69
C ARG A 81 53.46 -35.55 8.85
N THR A 82 53.43 -36.31 7.76
CA THR A 82 53.68 -37.75 7.72
C THR A 82 55.06 -38.10 7.16
N ILE A 83 55.89 -37.12 6.82
CA ILE A 83 57.26 -37.35 6.33
C ILE A 83 58.18 -37.54 7.53
N TYR A 84 58.94 -38.63 7.55
CA TYR A 84 59.91 -38.94 8.60
C TYR A 84 61.35 -38.82 8.06
N ARG A 85 62.22 -38.17 8.82
CA ARG A 85 63.67 -38.14 8.56
C ARG A 85 64.42 -38.45 9.85
N THR A 86 65.57 -39.08 9.70
CA THR A 86 66.52 -39.28 10.79
C THR A 86 67.27 -37.99 11.04
N VAL A 87 67.14 -37.43 12.23
CA VAL A 87 67.77 -36.16 12.64
C VAL A 87 68.78 -36.44 13.75
N ALA A 88 69.99 -35.91 13.62
CA ALA A 88 70.99 -35.97 14.68
C ALA A 88 70.71 -34.91 15.76
N LEU A 89 70.56 -35.34 17.02
CA LEU A 89 70.43 -34.43 18.15
C LEU A 89 71.79 -33.89 18.59
N PRO A 90 71.85 -32.71 19.25
CA PRO A 90 73.08 -32.17 19.83
C PRO A 90 73.77 -33.10 20.84
N SER A 91 73.07 -34.10 21.37
CA SER A 91 73.59 -35.15 22.27
C SER A 91 74.32 -36.29 21.55
N GLY A 92 74.42 -36.25 20.21
CA GLY A 92 75.02 -37.32 19.39
C GLY A 92 74.08 -38.48 19.07
N GLN A 93 72.82 -38.43 19.52
CA GLN A 93 71.81 -39.48 19.30
C GLN A 93 70.95 -39.17 18.06
N SER A 94 70.70 -40.16 17.22
CA SER A 94 69.83 -40.01 16.04
C SER A 94 68.38 -40.39 16.36
N VAL A 95 67.43 -39.52 16.01
CA VAL A 95 65.98 -39.76 16.23
C VAL A 95 65.22 -39.59 14.91
N SER A 96 64.36 -40.55 14.60
CA SER A 96 63.42 -40.43 13.47
C SER A 96 62.24 -39.57 13.89
N ARG A 97 62.02 -38.45 13.18
CA ARG A 97 60.95 -37.51 13.50
C ARG A 97 60.37 -36.85 12.25
N THR A 98 59.19 -36.26 12.42
CA THR A 98 58.55 -35.42 11.40
C THR A 98 59.13 -34.00 11.44
N PRO A 99 58.90 -33.18 10.39
CA PRO A 99 59.39 -31.79 10.36
C PRO A 99 58.73 -30.88 11.41
N TRP A 100 57.68 -31.34 12.08
CA TRP A 100 56.88 -30.56 13.02
C TRP A 100 57.12 -30.96 14.48
N ALA A 101 56.61 -30.17 15.43
CA ALA A 101 56.67 -30.51 16.85
C ALA A 101 55.81 -31.75 17.17
N HIS A 102 56.22 -32.53 18.16
CA HIS A 102 55.37 -33.60 18.69
C HIS A 102 54.12 -32.97 19.30
N ASN A 103 52.92 -33.41 18.88
CA ASN A 103 51.63 -32.79 19.20
C ASN A 103 51.47 -31.34 18.69
N THR A 104 51.86 -31.08 17.44
CA THR A 104 51.66 -29.76 16.80
C THR A 104 50.19 -29.35 16.84
N ARG A 105 49.90 -28.18 17.40
CA ARG A 105 48.57 -27.57 17.47
C ARG A 105 48.34 -26.73 16.22
N ALA A 106 47.53 -27.23 15.30
CA ALA A 106 47.17 -26.50 14.07
C ALA A 106 45.86 -25.70 14.17
N TRP A 107 45.09 -25.87 15.25
CA TRP A 107 43.78 -25.21 15.43
C TRP A 107 43.83 -23.68 15.32
N PRO A 108 44.88 -22.95 15.78
CA PRO A 108 44.92 -21.49 15.61
C PRO A 108 45.02 -21.12 14.12
N THR A 109 45.79 -21.89 13.35
CA THR A 109 45.93 -21.68 11.90
C THR A 109 44.63 -22.02 11.16
N TYR A 110 43.90 -23.08 11.56
CA TYR A 110 42.57 -23.40 11.01
C TYR A 110 41.53 -22.31 11.30
N MET A 111 41.49 -21.82 12.54
CA MET A 111 40.61 -20.71 12.94
C MET A 111 40.90 -19.47 12.11
N TYR A 112 42.18 -19.12 11.96
CA TYR A 112 42.64 -17.96 11.19
C TYR A 112 42.28 -18.07 9.70
N PHE A 113 42.44 -19.26 9.12
CA PHE A 113 41.99 -19.57 7.75
C PHE A 113 40.47 -19.43 7.62
N GLY A 114 39.68 -19.97 8.55
CA GLY A 114 38.21 -19.90 8.52
C GLY A 114 37.70 -18.46 8.58
N VAL A 115 38.26 -17.65 9.47
CA VAL A 115 37.92 -16.21 9.58
C VAL A 115 38.26 -15.45 8.30
N ALA A 116 39.43 -15.69 7.71
CA ALA A 116 39.83 -15.06 6.46
C ALA A 116 38.91 -15.49 5.30
N ALA A 117 38.54 -16.77 5.21
CA ALA A 117 37.66 -17.30 4.17
C ALA A 117 36.25 -16.69 4.22
N VAL A 118 35.65 -16.64 5.41
CA VAL A 118 34.35 -15.98 5.62
C VAL A 118 34.42 -14.49 5.29
N SER A 119 35.51 -13.83 5.68
CA SER A 119 35.72 -12.40 5.38
C SER A 119 35.81 -12.13 3.89
N VAL A 120 36.50 -12.98 3.12
CA VAL A 120 36.54 -12.88 1.64
C VAL A 120 35.15 -13.06 1.05
N LEU A 121 34.41 -14.09 1.46
CA LEU A 121 33.08 -14.39 0.93
C LEU A 121 32.09 -13.24 1.14
N LEU A 122 32.03 -12.68 2.34
CA LEU A 122 31.12 -11.58 2.68
C LEU A 122 31.44 -10.29 1.93
N ASN A 123 32.72 -9.91 1.90
CA ASN A 123 33.13 -8.69 1.20
C ASN A 123 32.98 -8.84 -0.32
N PHE A 124 33.24 -10.03 -0.87
CA PHE A 124 33.00 -10.33 -2.28
C PHE A 124 31.51 -10.25 -2.62
N THR A 125 30.64 -10.89 -1.82
CA THR A 125 29.18 -10.86 -2.03
C THR A 125 28.64 -9.44 -2.01
N THR A 126 29.13 -8.60 -1.08
CA THR A 126 28.78 -7.18 -1.01
C THR A 126 29.23 -6.43 -2.27
N MET A 127 30.49 -6.61 -2.69
CA MET A 127 31.04 -5.97 -3.90
C MET A 127 30.32 -6.42 -5.18
N PHE A 128 29.98 -7.70 -5.27
CA PHE A 128 29.24 -8.27 -6.39
C PHE A 128 27.81 -7.73 -6.45
N SER A 129 27.17 -7.54 -5.30
CA SER A 129 25.81 -6.96 -5.21
C SER A 129 25.72 -5.54 -5.77
N TYR A 130 26.81 -4.75 -5.75
CA TYR A 130 26.86 -3.43 -6.40
C TYR A 130 26.73 -3.50 -7.93
N LYS A 131 26.99 -4.66 -8.57
CA LYS A 131 26.76 -4.85 -10.02
C LYS A 131 25.27 -5.01 -10.37
N PHE A 132 24.43 -5.42 -9.42
CA PHE A 132 23.00 -5.69 -9.65
C PHE A 132 22.10 -4.55 -9.17
N GLY A 133 22.67 -3.35 -9.03
CA GLY A 133 21.95 -2.16 -8.60
C GLY A 133 22.18 -1.80 -7.14
N ILE A 134 22.03 -0.51 -6.86
CA ILE A 134 22.31 0.10 -5.55
C ILE A 134 21.37 -0.45 -4.46
N GLU A 135 20.17 -0.86 -4.83
CA GLU A 135 19.17 -1.40 -3.91
C GLU A 135 19.51 -2.81 -3.41
N LYS A 136 19.87 -3.72 -4.31
CA LYS A 136 20.39 -5.05 -3.95
C LYS A 136 21.69 -4.95 -3.14
N ALA A 137 22.54 -3.98 -3.48
CA ALA A 137 23.73 -3.67 -2.70
C ALA A 137 23.41 -3.16 -1.29
N ASN A 138 22.32 -2.40 -1.11
CA ASN A 138 21.88 -1.94 0.21
C ASN A 138 21.28 -3.08 1.03
N VAL A 139 20.48 -3.97 0.45
CA VAL A 139 19.95 -5.17 1.13
C VAL A 139 21.09 -6.10 1.55
N ALA A 140 21.99 -6.43 0.61
CA ALA A 140 23.19 -7.20 0.90
C ALA A 140 24.08 -6.50 1.94
N SER A 141 24.19 -5.17 1.89
CA SER A 141 24.92 -4.39 2.89
C SER A 141 24.24 -4.39 4.24
N VAL A 142 22.91 -4.44 4.36
CA VAL A 142 22.20 -4.50 5.65
C VAL A 142 22.42 -5.87 6.29
N VAL A 143 22.22 -6.95 5.55
CA VAL A 143 22.49 -8.32 6.00
C VAL A 143 23.97 -8.47 6.38
N THR A 144 24.87 -8.01 5.51
CA THR A 144 26.31 -8.02 5.79
C THR A 144 26.69 -7.07 6.91
N SER A 145 25.97 -5.98 7.17
CA SER A 145 26.24 -5.04 8.27
C SER A 145 25.79 -5.57 9.62
N THR A 146 24.64 -6.22 9.70
CA THR A 146 24.15 -6.90 10.91
C THR A 146 25.04 -8.10 11.22
N PHE A 147 25.36 -8.90 10.21
CA PHE A 147 26.34 -9.98 10.34
C PHE A 147 27.74 -9.43 10.63
N SER A 148 28.14 -8.28 10.05
CA SER A 148 29.40 -7.59 10.36
C SER A 148 29.40 -7.02 11.77
N TRP A 149 28.28 -6.69 12.41
CA TRP A 149 28.29 -6.26 13.82
C TRP A 149 28.57 -7.44 14.75
N ILE A 150 27.89 -8.57 14.48
CA ILE A 150 28.14 -9.86 15.15
C ILE A 150 29.58 -10.31 14.88
N ASN A 151 30.06 -10.19 13.64
CA ASN A 151 31.43 -10.47 13.24
C ASN A 151 32.42 -9.35 13.57
N LEU A 152 32.06 -8.12 13.94
CA LEU A 152 33.02 -7.07 14.30
C LEU A 152 33.36 -7.26 15.77
N ILE A 153 32.33 -7.45 16.61
CA ILE A 153 32.52 -7.85 18.00
C ILE A 153 33.16 -9.24 18.02
N GLY A 154 32.66 -10.18 17.21
CA GLY A 154 33.22 -11.52 17.03
C GLY A 154 34.65 -11.51 16.49
N ASN A 155 34.96 -10.82 15.39
CA ASN A 155 36.32 -10.73 14.87
C ASN A 155 37.22 -9.94 15.79
N PHE A 156 36.83 -8.79 16.32
CA PHE A 156 37.69 -8.04 17.24
C PHE A 156 38.05 -8.91 18.46
N VAL A 157 37.07 -9.60 19.06
CA VAL A 157 37.30 -10.55 20.15
C VAL A 157 38.15 -11.74 19.68
N VAL A 158 37.83 -12.38 18.56
CA VAL A 158 38.56 -13.54 18.03
C VAL A 158 39.99 -13.17 17.63
N TRP A 159 40.23 -12.01 17.03
CA TRP A 159 41.55 -11.51 16.64
C TRP A 159 42.37 -11.06 17.85
N CYS A 160 41.76 -10.40 18.84
CA CYS A 160 42.43 -10.07 20.11
C CYS A 160 42.75 -11.33 20.93
N VAL A 161 41.84 -12.30 21.00
CA VAL A 161 42.02 -13.60 21.67
C VAL A 161 43.05 -14.44 20.91
N ALA A 162 43.01 -14.50 19.58
CA ALA A 162 44.00 -15.19 18.75
C ALA A 162 45.39 -14.58 18.91
N ALA A 163 45.51 -13.25 18.85
CA ALA A 163 46.78 -12.55 19.05
C ALA A 163 47.31 -12.69 20.49
N GLY A 164 46.42 -12.66 21.49
CA GLY A 164 46.75 -12.85 22.90
C GLY A 164 47.19 -14.27 23.22
N LEU A 165 46.45 -15.29 22.77
CA LEU A 165 46.82 -16.70 22.89
C LEU A 165 48.12 -17.00 22.15
N TYR A 166 48.30 -16.45 20.94
CA TYR A 166 49.54 -16.59 20.17
C TYR A 166 50.77 -16.05 20.91
N ARG A 167 50.67 -14.85 21.50
CA ARG A 167 51.78 -14.24 22.26
C ARG A 167 52.04 -14.98 23.58
N ALA A 168 50.99 -15.41 24.27
CA ALA A 168 51.10 -16.19 25.51
C ALA A 168 51.74 -17.57 25.30
N GLU A 169 51.54 -18.19 24.14
CA GLU A 169 52.10 -19.51 23.81
C GLU A 169 53.53 -19.43 23.24
N LYS A 170 53.94 -18.26 22.75
CA LYS A 170 55.34 -17.94 22.37
C LYS A 170 56.25 -17.75 23.60
N ASP A 171 55.73 -17.19 24.69
CA ASP A 171 56.53 -16.83 25.88
C ASP A 171 56.63 -17.93 26.95
N LYS A 172 55.85 -19.02 26.86
CA LYS A 172 56.01 -20.17 27.76
C LYS A 172 57.20 -21.05 27.32
N ASN A 173 58.35 -20.84 27.96
CA ASN A 173 59.52 -21.72 27.96
C ASN A 173 60.21 -21.97 26.60
N GLY A 174 60.00 -21.10 25.60
CA GLY A 174 60.71 -21.17 24.30
C GLY A 174 60.41 -22.42 23.44
N LYS A 175 59.39 -23.20 23.81
CA LYS A 175 58.93 -24.39 23.07
C LYS A 175 57.50 -24.14 22.59
N SER A 176 57.35 -23.60 21.39
CA SER A 176 56.03 -23.47 20.78
C SER A 176 55.66 -24.75 20.03
N ASN A 177 54.53 -25.34 20.42
CA ASN A 177 53.92 -26.48 19.73
C ASN A 177 52.89 -26.00 18.67
N ASP A 178 52.69 -24.70 18.51
CA ASP A 178 51.87 -24.15 17.42
C ASP A 178 52.67 -24.17 16.10
N LEU A 179 51.95 -24.26 14.98
CA LEU A 179 52.55 -24.34 13.66
C LEU A 179 53.47 -23.14 13.35
N TRP A 180 53.04 -21.92 13.68
CA TRP A 180 53.80 -20.70 13.41
C TRP A 180 54.95 -20.49 14.40
N GLY A 181 54.71 -20.76 15.68
CA GLY A 181 55.78 -20.68 16.67
C GLY A 181 56.88 -21.72 16.45
N TRP A 182 56.53 -22.91 15.95
CA TRP A 182 57.50 -23.95 15.60
C TRP A 182 58.38 -23.55 14.42
N THR A 183 57.83 -23.07 13.31
CA THR A 183 58.61 -22.68 12.11
C THR A 183 59.64 -21.59 12.40
N CYS A 184 59.35 -20.70 13.36
CA CYS A 184 60.25 -19.63 13.77
C CYS A 184 61.20 -20.03 14.92
N SER A 185 61.10 -21.26 15.44
CA SER A 185 61.88 -21.73 16.58
C SER A 185 63.32 -22.08 16.23
N ALA A 186 64.19 -22.12 17.24
CA ALA A 186 65.54 -22.67 17.08
C ALA A 186 65.52 -24.16 16.71
N GLY A 187 64.51 -24.91 17.16
CA GLY A 187 64.33 -26.34 16.86
C GLY A 187 64.09 -26.61 15.37
N ALA A 188 63.26 -25.80 14.72
CA ALA A 188 63.03 -25.91 13.27
C ALA A 188 64.29 -25.54 12.46
N ARG A 189 65.04 -24.53 12.90
CA ARG A 189 66.32 -24.15 12.26
C ARG A 189 67.39 -25.24 12.38
N ALA A 190 67.46 -25.92 13.52
CA ALA A 190 68.43 -26.98 13.75
C ALA A 190 68.23 -28.18 12.82
N ILE A 191 66.98 -28.46 12.42
CA ILE A 191 66.62 -29.60 11.56
C ILE A 191 66.40 -29.20 10.09
N GLN A 192 66.70 -27.94 9.73
CA GLN A 192 66.40 -27.42 8.39
C GLN A 192 67.14 -28.20 7.29
N LYS A 193 68.36 -28.69 7.56
CA LYS A 193 69.21 -29.38 6.57
C LYS A 193 68.60 -30.70 6.12
N GLU A 194 67.93 -31.40 7.02
CA GLU A 194 67.34 -32.73 6.81
C GLU A 194 66.03 -32.66 6.03
N PHE A 195 65.42 -31.48 5.93
CA PHE A 195 64.11 -31.27 5.30
C PHE A 195 64.12 -30.25 4.16
N VAL A 196 65.27 -29.81 3.63
CA VAL A 196 65.36 -28.77 2.58
C VAL A 196 64.48 -29.05 1.34
N GLY A 197 64.37 -30.32 0.92
CA GLY A 197 63.52 -30.72 -0.21
C GLY A 197 62.03 -30.76 0.11
N ASP A 198 61.69 -30.86 1.39
CA ASP A 198 60.32 -31.04 1.87
C ASP A 198 59.73 -29.76 2.45
N ILE A 199 60.50 -28.90 3.14
CA ILE A 199 60.03 -27.65 3.74
C ILE A 199 61.18 -26.65 4.01
N ASP A 200 60.91 -25.37 3.74
CA ASP A 200 61.77 -24.24 4.13
C ASP A 200 61.14 -23.48 5.31
N PHE A 201 61.56 -23.81 6.53
CA PHE A 201 61.02 -23.23 7.75
C PHE A 201 61.22 -21.71 7.82
N GLY A 202 62.29 -21.18 7.23
CA GLY A 202 62.54 -19.74 7.17
C GLY A 202 61.51 -19.02 6.29
N ARG A 203 61.22 -19.56 5.10
CA ARG A 203 60.18 -19.05 4.22
C ARG A 203 58.80 -19.11 4.88
N TYR A 204 58.42 -20.23 5.50
CA TYR A 204 57.12 -20.34 6.17
C TYR A 204 57.01 -19.46 7.41
N CYS A 205 58.08 -19.29 8.19
CA CYS A 205 58.13 -18.33 9.29
C CYS A 205 57.86 -16.89 8.79
N ASN A 206 58.48 -16.50 7.67
CA ASN A 206 58.26 -15.17 7.07
C ASN A 206 56.83 -15.00 6.55
N VAL A 207 56.31 -16.00 5.83
CA VAL A 207 54.95 -16.00 5.28
C VAL A 207 53.90 -15.89 6.38
N GLN A 208 54.03 -16.67 7.46
CA GLN A 208 53.12 -16.61 8.60
C GLN A 208 53.25 -15.30 9.38
N SER A 209 54.47 -14.79 9.56
CA SER A 209 54.69 -13.50 10.23
C SER A 209 54.09 -12.34 9.44
N ALA A 210 54.26 -12.32 8.11
CA ALA A 210 53.63 -11.33 7.25
C ALA A 210 52.10 -11.40 7.31
N SER A 211 51.54 -12.62 7.29
CA SER A 211 50.09 -12.84 7.42
C SER A 211 49.52 -12.28 8.70
N TRP A 212 50.29 -12.33 9.79
CA TRP A 212 49.89 -11.79 11.07
C TRP A 212 49.88 -10.26 11.09
N TYR A 213 50.94 -9.61 10.56
CA TYR A 213 50.96 -8.14 10.44
C TYR A 213 49.82 -7.62 9.56
N ILE A 214 49.53 -8.31 8.46
CA ILE A 214 48.39 -7.98 7.58
C ILE A 214 47.07 -8.13 8.33
N GLY A 215 46.95 -9.14 9.19
CA GLY A 215 45.80 -9.33 10.06
C GLY A 215 45.58 -8.21 11.08
N ILE A 216 46.64 -7.63 11.64
CA ILE A 216 46.55 -6.42 12.47
C ILE A 216 46.05 -5.24 11.65
N VAL A 217 46.55 -5.06 10.43
CA VAL A 217 46.07 -4.03 9.50
C VAL A 217 44.59 -4.24 9.18
N GLN A 218 44.12 -5.49 9.08
CA GLN A 218 42.71 -5.82 8.89
C GLN A 218 41.84 -5.38 10.07
N ALA A 219 42.30 -5.61 11.30
CA ALA A 219 41.62 -5.14 12.51
C ALA A 219 41.56 -3.59 12.57
N SER A 220 42.64 -2.91 12.19
CA SER A 220 42.68 -1.45 12.09
C SER A 220 41.76 -0.92 10.98
N ALA A 221 41.67 -1.61 9.84
CA ALA A 221 40.73 -1.25 8.77
C ALA A 221 39.26 -1.42 9.20
N ALA A 222 38.98 -2.30 10.17
CA ALA A 222 37.66 -2.42 10.75
C ALA A 222 37.24 -1.17 11.56
N LEU A 223 38.19 -0.40 12.13
CA LEU A 223 37.90 0.88 12.78
C LEU A 223 37.41 1.95 11.78
N LEU A 224 37.82 1.90 10.52
CA LEU A 224 37.28 2.77 9.47
C LEU A 224 35.77 2.57 9.27
N THR A 225 35.28 1.36 9.55
CA THR A 225 33.85 1.05 9.52
C THR A 225 33.09 1.82 10.61
N VAL A 226 33.71 2.03 11.79
CA VAL A 226 33.14 2.84 12.87
C VAL A 226 32.95 4.29 12.43
N VAL A 227 33.93 4.88 11.73
CA VAL A 227 33.82 6.23 11.17
C VAL A 227 32.65 6.34 10.19
N ILE A 228 32.47 5.35 9.32
CA ILE A 228 31.33 5.29 8.38
C ILE A 228 30.00 5.24 9.16
N TYR A 229 29.93 4.48 10.26
CA TYR A 229 28.73 4.44 11.11
C TYR A 229 28.45 5.76 11.82
N VAL A 230 29.47 6.45 12.31
CA VAL A 230 29.33 7.80 12.88
C VAL A 230 28.74 8.74 11.83
N LEU A 231 29.24 8.73 10.59
CA LEU A 231 28.69 9.54 9.50
C LEU A 231 27.23 9.18 9.17
N VAL A 232 26.87 7.89 9.22
CA VAL A 232 25.48 7.43 9.03
C VAL A 232 24.57 7.88 10.17
N TYR A 233 25.09 7.88 11.41
CA TYR A 233 24.37 8.36 12.58
C TYR A 233 24.14 9.87 12.52
N LEU A 234 25.18 10.64 12.19
CA LEU A 234 25.08 12.09 11.98
C LEU A 234 24.06 12.42 10.89
N ARG A 235 24.03 11.62 9.80
CA ARG A 235 23.02 11.75 8.74
C ARG A 235 21.59 11.52 9.22
N ARG A 236 21.37 10.67 10.22
CA ARG A 236 20.02 10.48 10.80
C ARG A 236 19.55 11.74 11.52
N GLY A 237 20.46 12.47 12.14
CA GLY A 237 20.17 13.77 12.76
C GLY A 237 19.73 14.81 11.74
N THR A 238 20.54 15.04 10.70
CA THR A 238 20.23 16.02 9.64
C THR A 238 18.96 15.65 8.86
N LYS A 239 18.74 14.36 8.58
CA LYS A 239 17.50 13.91 7.91
C LYS A 239 16.25 14.17 8.76
N LYS A 240 16.33 13.97 10.08
CA LYS A 240 15.22 14.27 10.99
C LYS A 240 14.90 15.76 11.03
N GLU A 241 15.92 16.61 11.00
CA GLU A 241 15.73 18.06 10.99
C GLU A 241 15.09 18.53 9.67
N VAL A 242 15.58 18.07 8.51
CA VAL A 242 14.96 18.37 7.21
C VAL A 242 13.49 17.92 7.16
N GLN A 243 13.19 16.71 7.66
CA GLN A 243 11.80 16.22 7.72
C GLN A 243 10.92 17.03 8.67
N ARG A 244 11.46 17.50 9.80
CA ARG A 244 10.75 18.36 10.74
C ARG A 244 10.43 19.71 10.12
N GLN A 245 11.39 20.33 9.45
CA GLN A 245 11.22 21.62 8.76
C GLN A 245 10.21 21.52 7.61
N LEU A 246 10.24 20.45 6.82
CA LEU A 246 9.25 20.19 5.77
C LEU A 246 7.82 20.00 6.32
N LYS A 247 7.70 19.32 7.47
CA LYS A 247 6.40 19.15 8.16
C LYS A 247 5.88 20.47 8.74
N MET A 248 6.75 21.31 9.30
CA MET A 248 6.37 22.65 9.76
C MET A 248 5.90 23.52 8.59
N ARG A 249 6.56 23.40 7.43
CA ARG A 249 6.15 24.09 6.20
C ARG A 249 4.78 23.63 5.70
N SER A 250 4.50 22.32 5.67
CA SER A 250 3.19 21.83 5.22
C SER A 250 2.07 22.32 6.15
N LEU A 251 2.32 22.37 7.46
CA LEU A 251 1.37 22.89 8.44
C LEU A 251 1.17 24.41 8.33
N ALA A 252 2.24 25.16 8.05
CA ALA A 252 2.15 26.61 7.84
C ALA A 252 1.41 26.95 6.54
N GLN A 253 1.64 26.20 5.47
CA GLN A 253 0.93 26.32 4.19
C GLN A 253 -0.57 26.04 4.38
N GLN A 254 -0.90 24.93 5.04
CA GLN A 254 -2.29 24.55 5.33
C GLN A 254 -3.03 25.61 6.16
N LYS A 255 -2.33 26.23 7.13
CA LYS A 255 -2.91 27.28 7.98
C LYS A 255 -3.09 28.61 7.23
N GLN A 256 -2.21 28.90 6.26
CA GLN A 256 -2.34 30.07 5.38
C GLN A 256 -3.53 29.89 4.43
N ASP A 257 -3.69 28.70 3.87
CA ASP A 257 -4.80 28.38 2.96
C ASP A 257 -6.17 28.43 3.69
N GLU A 258 -6.24 27.98 4.95
CA GLU A 258 -7.43 28.15 5.81
C GLU A 258 -7.75 29.64 6.08
N CYS A 259 -6.74 30.47 6.34
CA CYS A 259 -6.91 31.89 6.63
C CYS A 259 -7.37 32.68 5.38
N ASP A 260 -6.84 32.33 4.20
CA ASP A 260 -7.23 32.95 2.93
C ASP A 260 -8.66 32.56 2.53
N GLN A 261 -9.11 31.35 2.89
CA GLN A 261 -10.47 30.87 2.67
C GLN A 261 -11.50 31.59 3.56
N ASP A 262 -11.17 31.86 4.83
CA ASP A 262 -12.03 32.64 5.74
C ASP A 262 -12.18 34.10 5.29
N CYS A 263 -11.10 34.71 4.78
CA CYS A 263 -11.11 36.07 4.22
C CYS A 263 -11.99 36.16 2.95
N LEU A 264 -12.00 35.11 2.14
CA LEU A 264 -12.87 34.98 0.96
C LEU A 264 -14.35 34.88 1.36
N LEU A 265 -14.68 34.11 2.39
CA LEU A 265 -16.03 33.98 2.91
C LEU A 265 -16.56 35.32 3.46
N GLU A 266 -15.74 36.06 4.20
CA GLU A 266 -16.13 37.38 4.74
C GLU A 266 -16.39 38.40 3.62
N ARG A 267 -15.62 38.36 2.53
CA ARG A 267 -15.86 39.19 1.33
C ARG A 267 -17.15 38.82 0.62
N ILE A 268 -17.48 37.53 0.51
CA ILE A 268 -18.71 37.05 -0.11
C ILE A 268 -19.93 37.51 0.71
N GLU A 269 -19.91 37.35 2.04
CA GLU A 269 -21.01 37.83 2.90
C GLU A 269 -21.21 39.35 2.83
N LYS A 270 -20.14 40.12 2.60
CA LYS A 270 -20.20 41.57 2.48
C LYS A 270 -20.79 42.01 1.13
N LEU A 271 -20.51 41.24 0.07
CA LEU A 271 -21.11 41.44 -1.25
C LEU A 271 -22.60 41.07 -1.26
N GLU A 272 -22.98 39.97 -0.62
CA GLU A 272 -24.39 39.55 -0.50
C GLU A 272 -25.23 40.57 0.30
N ARG A 273 -24.68 41.12 1.40
CA ARG A 273 -25.34 42.20 2.16
C ARG A 273 -25.50 43.49 1.35
N ASN A 274 -24.52 43.84 0.53
CA ASN A 274 -24.61 45.03 -0.33
C ASN A 274 -25.60 44.84 -1.49
N TYR A 275 -25.76 43.61 -1.99
CA TYR A 275 -26.73 43.28 -3.02
C TYR A 275 -28.18 43.35 -2.48
N ALA A 276 -28.42 42.84 -1.28
CA ALA A 276 -29.72 42.93 -0.60
C ALA A 276 -30.14 44.38 -0.28
N LEU A 277 -29.19 45.29 -0.07
CA LEU A 277 -29.45 46.72 0.15
C LEU A 277 -29.80 47.46 -1.16
N MET A 278 -29.39 46.97 -2.33
CA MET A 278 -29.73 47.57 -3.63
C MET A 278 -31.15 47.20 -4.11
N GLU A 279 -31.68 46.04 -3.77
CA GLU A 279 -33.05 45.65 -4.17
C GLU A 279 -34.16 46.46 -3.48
N VAL A 280 -33.86 47.11 -2.34
CA VAL A 280 -34.84 47.93 -1.60
C VAL A 280 -34.99 49.34 -2.19
N PHE A 281 -34.12 49.78 -3.11
CA PHE A 281 -34.07 51.16 -3.58
C PHE A 281 -34.65 51.42 -4.99
N VAL A 282 -35.13 50.41 -5.72
CA VAL A 282 -35.38 50.57 -7.18
C VAL A 282 -36.84 50.49 -7.64
N PHE A 283 -37.82 50.09 -6.81
CA PHE A 283 -39.24 50.12 -7.26
C PHE A 283 -40.26 50.51 -6.18
N PRO A 284 -40.72 51.77 -6.14
CA PRO A 284 -42.02 52.14 -5.59
C PRO A 284 -43.13 52.04 -6.66
N GLY A 285 -44.35 51.65 -6.26
CA GLY A 285 -45.55 51.41 -7.10
C GLY A 285 -45.99 52.60 -7.98
N GLU A 286 -47.00 52.49 -8.86
CA GLU A 286 -48.38 52.05 -8.62
C GLU A 286 -49.22 52.12 -9.94
N VAL A 287 -50.47 51.60 -9.94
CA VAL A 287 -51.67 52.05 -10.73
C VAL A 287 -52.24 51.18 -11.90
N THR A 288 -53.25 50.36 -11.53
CA THR A 288 -54.62 50.10 -12.08
C THR A 288 -54.94 49.67 -13.55
N SER A 289 -55.47 48.44 -13.68
CA SER A 289 -56.75 47.89 -14.30
C SER A 289 -57.43 48.55 -15.55
N PRO A 290 -58.31 47.88 -16.36
CA PRO A 290 -59.09 46.64 -16.07
C PRO A 290 -59.39 45.62 -17.24
N SER A 291 -59.87 44.43 -16.81
CA SER A 291 -60.93 43.55 -17.38
C SER A 291 -60.86 42.95 -18.80
N PHE A 292 -61.07 41.63 -18.92
CA PHE A 292 -62.15 41.05 -19.76
C PHE A 292 -62.54 39.62 -19.32
N THR A 293 -63.83 39.34 -19.43
CA THR A 293 -64.59 38.21 -18.88
C THR A 293 -64.62 36.96 -19.78
N ALA A 294 -64.94 35.83 -19.15
CA ALA A 294 -64.98 34.44 -19.62
C ALA A 294 -65.80 34.14 -20.89
N TYR A 295 -65.51 33.01 -21.58
CA TYR A 295 -66.51 32.01 -22.01
C TYR A 295 -65.91 30.63 -22.38
N SER A 296 -66.75 29.63 -22.11
CA SER A 296 -66.78 28.15 -22.28
C SER A 296 -66.05 27.42 -23.42
N ALA A 297 -65.91 26.11 -23.18
CA ALA A 297 -65.47 25.00 -24.04
C ALA A 297 -66.34 24.72 -25.29
N VAL A 298 -65.79 24.06 -26.33
CA VAL A 298 -66.42 22.99 -27.17
C VAL A 298 -65.36 22.28 -28.08
N ALA A 299 -65.31 20.95 -27.92
CA ALA A 299 -65.20 19.76 -28.83
C ALA A 299 -64.59 19.76 -30.29
N PRO A 300 -64.23 18.55 -30.83
CA PRO A 300 -63.31 18.26 -31.95
C PRO A 300 -64.02 17.85 -33.27
N PRO A 301 -63.29 17.42 -34.34
CA PRO A 301 -63.35 16.00 -34.81
C PRO A 301 -62.05 15.54 -35.57
N SER A 302 -61.79 14.33 -36.09
CA SER A 302 -62.56 13.11 -36.43
C SER A 302 -61.58 11.97 -36.77
N ASP A 303 -61.99 10.75 -36.41
CA ASP A 303 -61.50 9.43 -36.86
C ASP A 303 -61.86 9.17 -38.36
N PRO A 304 -61.40 8.10 -39.04
CA PRO A 304 -62.05 6.80 -38.83
C PRO A 304 -61.20 5.52 -39.03
N THR A 305 -61.42 4.54 -38.15
CA THR A 305 -61.65 3.08 -38.40
C THR A 305 -60.54 2.25 -39.08
N SER A 306 -60.20 1.00 -38.72
CA SER A 306 -61.03 -0.14 -38.31
C SER A 306 -60.16 -1.34 -37.79
N THR A 307 -60.52 -1.87 -36.62
CA THR A 307 -60.72 -3.30 -36.24
C THR A 307 -59.83 -4.46 -36.78
N ILE A 308 -59.19 -5.21 -35.85
CA ILE A 308 -59.32 -6.68 -35.53
C ILE A 308 -57.99 -7.33 -35.06
N SER A 309 -58.06 -7.85 -33.82
CA SER A 309 -57.51 -9.07 -33.14
C SER A 309 -56.15 -9.74 -33.50
N PRO A 310 -55.58 -10.52 -32.54
CA PRO A 310 -54.17 -10.90 -32.52
C PRO A 310 -53.90 -12.36 -32.94
N SER A 311 -52.70 -12.65 -33.46
CA SER A 311 -52.11 -13.99 -33.39
C SER A 311 -50.61 -14.00 -33.74
N SER A 312 -49.86 -14.66 -32.86
CA SER A 312 -48.65 -15.48 -33.06
C SER A 312 -48.14 -15.72 -34.50
N HIS A 313 -46.82 -15.63 -34.69
CA HIS A 313 -45.91 -16.78 -34.89
C HIS A 313 -44.47 -16.35 -35.24
N TYR A 314 -43.53 -17.17 -34.75
CA TYR A 314 -42.18 -17.47 -35.25
C TYR A 314 -41.88 -17.08 -36.71
N THR A 315 -40.67 -16.59 -37.00
CA THR A 315 -39.58 -17.39 -37.63
C THR A 315 -38.39 -16.50 -38.02
N THR A 316 -37.22 -17.10 -37.79
CA THR A 316 -35.82 -16.83 -38.08
C THR A 316 -35.46 -16.49 -39.55
N PHE A 317 -34.20 -16.04 -39.72
CA PHE A 317 -33.31 -16.09 -40.91
C PHE A 317 -33.47 -14.91 -41.91
N ILE A 318 -32.47 -14.41 -42.66
CA ILE A 318 -31.01 -14.59 -42.79
C ILE A 318 -30.53 -13.47 -43.73
N THR A 319 -29.35 -12.91 -43.42
CA THR A 319 -28.26 -12.39 -44.27
C THR A 319 -28.47 -11.51 -45.51
N SER A 320 -27.37 -10.78 -45.76
CA SER A 320 -26.86 -10.17 -47.00
C SER A 320 -27.46 -8.79 -47.29
N GLY A 321 -26.69 -7.71 -47.40
CA GLY A 321 -25.28 -7.55 -47.75
C GLY A 321 -25.22 -6.79 -49.06
N ILE A 322 -24.57 -5.62 -49.10
CA ILE A 322 -24.06 -4.93 -50.31
C ILE A 322 -23.15 -3.76 -49.87
N PRO A 323 -22.16 -3.35 -50.70
CA PRO A 323 -20.86 -2.82 -50.27
C PRO A 323 -20.54 -1.36 -50.66
N PHE A 324 -19.62 -0.72 -49.90
CA PHE A 324 -18.65 0.37 -50.21
C PHE A 324 -19.18 1.69 -50.86
N PRO A 325 -18.43 2.85 -50.90
CA PRO A 325 -17.03 3.09 -50.56
C PRO A 325 -16.68 4.36 -49.72
N SER A 326 -15.47 4.29 -49.14
CA SER A 326 -14.41 5.32 -49.04
C SER A 326 -14.54 6.61 -48.21
N SER A 327 -13.53 6.73 -47.33
CA SER A 327 -12.73 7.91 -46.99
C SER A 327 -13.40 9.10 -46.30
N VAL A 328 -13.19 9.23 -44.99
CA VAL A 328 -12.99 10.55 -44.35
C VAL A 328 -11.96 10.44 -43.23
N SER A 329 -11.04 11.42 -43.24
CA SER A 329 -9.91 11.66 -42.35
C SER A 329 -10.27 11.69 -40.86
N THR A 330 -9.43 11.07 -40.03
CA THR A 330 -9.39 11.25 -38.59
C THR A 330 -8.94 12.68 -38.25
N SER A 331 -9.79 13.44 -37.57
CA SER A 331 -9.43 14.70 -36.91
C SER A 331 -9.28 14.45 -35.41
N GLN A 332 -8.04 14.39 -34.91
CA GLN A 332 -7.74 14.55 -33.49
C GLN A 332 -7.90 16.03 -33.14
N THR A 333 -8.85 16.34 -32.26
CA THR A 333 -9.12 17.72 -31.85
C THR A 333 -8.53 17.96 -30.46
N LYS A 334 -7.47 18.75 -30.40
CA LYS A 334 -7.06 19.51 -29.22
C LYS A 334 -7.99 20.72 -29.13
N VAL A 335 -8.53 21.10 -27.95
CA VAL A 335 -8.75 22.50 -27.54
C VAL A 335 -9.49 22.64 -26.18
N GLN A 336 -9.07 23.74 -25.54
CA GLN A 336 -9.46 24.51 -24.36
C GLN A 336 -10.87 24.41 -23.72
N SER A 337 -10.80 24.46 -22.39
CA SER A 337 -11.74 24.91 -21.37
C SER A 337 -12.77 25.97 -21.78
N SER A 338 -14.05 25.66 -21.61
CA SER A 338 -15.12 26.64 -21.35
C SER A 338 -16.17 26.07 -20.39
N THR A 339 -16.58 26.88 -19.42
CA THR A 339 -17.48 26.55 -18.30
C THR A 339 -18.95 26.82 -18.68
N PRO A 340 -19.91 25.91 -18.39
CA PRO A 340 -21.34 26.18 -18.57
C PRO A 340 -22.03 26.71 -17.30
N GLY A 341 -23.04 27.57 -17.49
CA GLY A 341 -23.89 28.15 -16.45
C GLY A 341 -25.07 27.27 -16.00
N THR A 342 -25.62 27.61 -14.83
CA THR A 342 -26.56 26.80 -14.03
C THR A 342 -28.03 27.27 -14.12
N PRO A 343 -28.95 26.33 -14.41
CA PRO A 343 -30.37 26.30 -14.03
C PRO A 343 -30.81 26.46 -12.58
N SER A 344 -31.53 27.52 -12.18
CA SER A 344 -32.20 27.62 -10.87
C SER A 344 -33.56 26.90 -10.86
N TYR A 345 -33.85 26.07 -9.84
CA TYR A 345 -35.20 25.55 -9.54
C TYR A 345 -35.64 25.98 -8.13
N SER A 346 -36.87 26.48 -8.04
CA SER A 346 -37.54 27.00 -6.84
C SER A 346 -38.06 25.89 -5.91
N THR A 347 -37.74 26.00 -4.62
CA THR A 347 -38.30 25.22 -3.51
C THR A 347 -39.63 25.81 -3.03
N SER A 348 -40.66 24.96 -2.91
CA SER A 348 -41.91 25.27 -2.23
C SER A 348 -41.79 25.03 -0.73
N GLU A 349 -42.16 26.04 0.02
CA GLU A 349 -42.21 26.14 1.48
C GLU A 349 -43.34 25.27 2.06
N ALA A 350 -43.07 24.54 3.15
CA ALA A 350 -44.09 23.97 4.02
C ALA A 350 -43.70 24.24 5.48
N GLN A 351 -44.58 24.96 6.18
CA GLN A 351 -44.45 25.48 7.55
C GLN A 351 -44.59 24.40 8.66
N PRO A 352 -44.19 24.70 9.90
CA PRO A 352 -43.69 23.74 10.88
C PRO A 352 -44.76 23.23 11.86
N SER A 353 -44.66 21.95 12.23
CA SER A 353 -45.36 21.37 13.38
C SER A 353 -44.40 21.22 14.57
N THR A 354 -44.82 21.80 15.69
CA THR A 354 -44.09 22.02 16.95
C THR A 354 -43.82 20.76 17.78
N THR A 355 -42.54 20.60 18.15
CA THR A 355 -41.99 20.13 19.44
C THR A 355 -42.60 18.91 20.15
N GLY A 356 -41.90 17.80 20.06
CA GLY A 356 -41.65 16.88 21.18
C GLY A 356 -40.14 16.64 21.26
N THR A 357 -39.48 17.20 22.27
CA THR A 357 -38.05 16.99 22.55
C THR A 357 -37.84 15.54 23.01
N ASN A 358 -37.39 14.68 22.11
CA ASN A 358 -36.82 13.38 22.45
C ASN A 358 -35.28 13.50 22.35
N PRO A 359 -34.50 13.11 23.37
CA PRO A 359 -33.05 13.13 23.28
C PRO A 359 -32.61 12.19 22.14
N ALA A 360 -31.75 12.69 21.26
CA ALA A 360 -31.30 12.00 20.05
C ALA A 360 -30.51 10.73 20.38
N HIS A 361 -31.04 9.56 20.00
CA HIS A 361 -30.26 8.33 19.86
C HIS A 361 -29.27 8.47 18.68
N PRO A 362 -28.02 7.96 18.80
CA PRO A 362 -26.98 8.09 17.78
C PRO A 362 -27.07 7.01 16.68
N ASP A 363 -28.26 6.50 16.36
CA ASP A 363 -28.43 5.49 15.31
C ASP A 363 -28.94 6.08 14.00
N ILE A 364 -28.12 5.93 12.95
CA ILE A 364 -28.43 6.35 11.60
C ILE A 364 -29.41 5.32 11.02
N PRO A 365 -30.67 5.71 10.71
CA PRO A 365 -31.63 4.79 10.13
C PRO A 365 -31.13 4.33 8.74
N PHE A 366 -31.45 3.09 8.38
CA PHE A 366 -31.15 2.60 7.05
C PHE A 366 -31.84 3.47 5.99
N ARG A 367 -31.05 4.07 5.10
CA ARG A 367 -31.52 4.74 3.89
C ARG A 367 -30.82 4.09 2.70
N PRO A 368 -31.58 3.61 1.71
CA PRO A 368 -30.98 3.08 0.49
C PRO A 368 -30.24 4.20 -0.24
N GLY A 369 -29.15 3.83 -0.91
CA GLY A 369 -28.32 4.74 -1.68
C GLY A 369 -27.13 4.00 -2.27
N TYR A 370 -26.20 4.74 -2.84
CA TYR A 370 -24.97 4.18 -3.38
C TYR A 370 -24.02 3.74 -2.27
N ARG A 371 -23.41 2.59 -2.47
CA ARG A 371 -22.29 2.10 -1.67
C ARG A 371 -20.99 2.66 -2.23
N SER A 372 -20.15 3.12 -1.32
CA SER A 372 -18.76 3.45 -1.56
C SER A 372 -17.91 2.42 -0.79
N VAL A 373 -17.31 1.48 -1.51
CA VAL A 373 -16.61 0.31 -0.96
C VAL A 373 -15.12 0.37 -1.32
N ALA A 374 -14.20 0.18 -0.39
CA ALA A 374 -12.77 0.11 -0.73
C ALA A 374 -12.09 -1.06 -0.04
N TYR A 375 -11.14 -1.69 -0.73
CA TYR A 375 -10.22 -2.66 -0.14
C TYR A 375 -9.04 -1.94 0.53
N TYR A 376 -8.59 -2.47 1.68
CA TYR A 376 -7.38 -2.06 2.38
C TYR A 376 -6.61 -3.32 2.78
N GLY A 377 -5.38 -3.45 2.30
CA GLY A 377 -4.50 -4.58 2.57
C GLY A 377 -3.77 -4.42 3.90
N SER A 378 -3.69 -5.49 4.69
CA SER A 378 -2.87 -5.53 5.91
C SER A 378 -1.41 -5.21 5.61
N TRP A 379 -0.93 -5.52 4.40
CA TRP A 379 0.42 -5.23 3.93
C TRP A 379 0.68 -3.76 3.58
N ASP A 380 -0.36 -2.92 3.44
CA ASP A 380 -0.21 -1.53 3.00
C ASP A 380 0.57 -0.68 3.99
N ILE A 381 0.60 -1.10 5.26
CA ILE A 381 1.35 -0.44 6.32
C ILE A 381 2.87 -0.47 6.12
N TYR A 382 3.38 -1.35 5.25
CA TYR A 382 4.80 -1.61 5.07
C TYR A 382 5.40 -0.77 3.93
N THR A 383 5.62 -1.37 2.76
CA THR A 383 6.35 -0.73 1.65
C THR A 383 5.54 0.43 1.06
N ARG A 384 4.22 0.28 0.98
CA ARG A 384 3.29 1.36 0.58
C ARG A 384 3.23 2.48 1.61
N ASN A 385 3.55 2.17 2.87
CA ASN A 385 3.51 3.07 4.01
C ASN A 385 2.16 3.79 4.18
N PHE A 386 1.06 3.15 3.78
CA PHE A 386 -0.29 3.69 3.89
C PHE A 386 -0.98 3.15 5.14
N GLN A 387 -1.14 4.02 6.13
CA GLN A 387 -1.63 3.65 7.46
C GLN A 387 -3.16 3.77 7.53
N PRO A 388 -3.84 3.05 8.46
CA PRO A 388 -5.29 3.13 8.57
C PRO A 388 -5.82 4.55 8.83
N GLN A 389 -5.02 5.41 9.48
CA GLN A 389 -5.41 6.81 9.75
C GLN A 389 -5.49 7.67 8.49
N GLU A 390 -4.92 7.21 7.37
CA GLU A 390 -4.93 7.89 6.08
C GLU A 390 -6.14 7.47 5.22
N ILE A 391 -6.91 6.47 5.67
CA ILE A 391 -8.14 6.05 4.99
C ILE A 391 -9.17 7.20 5.09
N PRO A 392 -9.77 7.64 3.97
CA PRO A 392 -10.81 8.67 3.95
C PRO A 392 -12.16 8.12 4.43
N ALA A 393 -12.19 7.71 5.70
CA ALA A 393 -13.27 6.98 6.34
C ALA A 393 -14.62 7.68 6.28
N GLU A 394 -14.66 9.01 6.31
CA GLU A 394 -15.85 9.85 6.22
C GLU A 394 -16.55 9.82 4.85
N ARG A 395 -15.88 9.25 3.85
CA ARG A 395 -16.36 9.16 2.46
C ARG A 395 -16.86 7.76 2.14
N LEU A 396 -16.27 6.76 2.78
CA LEU A 396 -16.60 5.36 2.58
C LEU A 396 -17.84 4.93 3.38
N THR A 397 -18.58 3.99 2.80
CA THR A 397 -19.66 3.26 3.49
C THR A 397 -19.19 1.90 3.98
N HIS A 398 -18.26 1.28 3.25
CA HIS A 398 -17.73 -0.04 3.54
C HIS A 398 -16.22 -0.05 3.29
N LEU A 399 -15.47 -0.67 4.19
CA LEU A 399 -14.06 -0.98 4.02
C LEU A 399 -13.88 -2.49 4.16
N LEU A 400 -13.17 -3.09 3.22
CA LEU A 400 -12.89 -4.52 3.18
C LEU A 400 -11.43 -4.73 3.60
N TYR A 401 -11.21 -5.31 4.79
CA TYR A 401 -9.90 -5.57 5.34
C TYR A 401 -9.33 -6.87 4.76
N SER A 402 -8.27 -6.75 3.96
CA SER A 402 -7.72 -7.83 3.14
C SER A 402 -6.34 -8.29 3.63
N PHE A 403 -6.01 -9.57 3.67
CA PHE A 403 -6.90 -10.72 3.59
C PHE A 403 -6.67 -11.63 4.78
N ALA A 404 -7.73 -12.29 5.22
CA ALA A 404 -7.60 -13.52 5.98
C ALA A 404 -7.41 -14.72 5.04
N ASP A 405 -6.79 -15.78 5.56
CA ASP A 405 -6.64 -17.08 4.90
C ASP A 405 -7.38 -18.15 5.73
N ASN A 406 -7.45 -19.38 5.22
CA ASN A 406 -8.05 -20.50 5.91
C ASN A 406 -7.14 -21.73 5.91
N LYS A 407 -7.24 -22.50 6.98
CA LYS A 407 -6.56 -23.79 7.11
C LYS A 407 -7.26 -24.88 6.29
N PRO A 408 -6.61 -26.03 6.04
CA PRO A 408 -7.22 -27.17 5.35
C PRO A 408 -8.47 -27.75 6.03
N ASP A 409 -8.69 -27.48 7.31
CA ASP A 409 -9.89 -27.89 8.05
C ASP A 409 -11.04 -26.87 7.97
N GLY A 410 -10.83 -25.76 7.27
CA GLY A 410 -11.75 -24.64 7.13
C GLY A 410 -11.57 -23.51 8.13
N THR A 411 -10.69 -23.62 9.12
CA THR A 411 -10.52 -22.55 10.12
C THR A 411 -9.92 -21.29 9.48
N VAL A 412 -10.68 -20.19 9.47
CA VAL A 412 -10.23 -18.87 9.01
C VAL A 412 -9.33 -18.23 10.05
N PHE A 413 -8.25 -17.59 9.62
CA PHE A 413 -7.29 -16.89 10.48
C PHE A 413 -6.70 -15.65 9.80
N LEU A 414 -6.26 -14.71 10.63
CA LEU A 414 -5.56 -13.49 10.21
C LEU A 414 -4.11 -13.80 9.83
N THR A 415 -3.61 -13.20 8.76
CA THR A 415 -2.37 -13.63 8.10
C THR A 415 -1.12 -12.90 8.60
N ASP A 416 -1.27 -11.74 9.23
CA ASP A 416 -0.17 -10.92 9.72
C ASP A 416 -0.49 -10.33 11.08
N SER A 417 -0.21 -11.07 12.15
CA SER A 417 -0.54 -10.64 13.51
C SER A 417 0.07 -9.30 13.88
N TYR A 418 1.25 -8.95 13.33
CA TYR A 418 1.87 -7.67 13.57
C TYR A 418 1.04 -6.52 12.98
N ALA A 419 0.73 -6.59 11.69
CA ALA A 419 -0.09 -5.60 11.03
C ALA A 419 -1.51 -5.54 11.61
N ASP A 420 -2.10 -6.70 11.83
CA ASP A 420 -3.50 -6.86 12.19
C ASP A 420 -3.79 -6.40 13.61
N ALA A 421 -3.00 -6.86 14.59
CA ALA A 421 -3.37 -6.82 16.00
C ALA A 421 -2.29 -6.36 16.99
N GLU A 422 -1.01 -6.31 16.61
CA GLU A 422 0.08 -6.05 17.58
C GLU A 422 0.77 -4.69 17.40
N LYS A 423 0.83 -4.15 16.19
CA LYS A 423 1.51 -2.87 15.93
C LYS A 423 0.90 -1.74 16.75
N HIS A 424 1.71 -1.10 17.57
CA HIS A 424 1.30 0.08 18.33
C HIS A 424 1.48 1.34 17.47
N TYR A 425 0.39 2.06 17.26
CA TYR A 425 0.38 3.38 16.65
C TYR A 425 0.63 4.46 17.70
N ALA A 426 0.82 5.71 17.27
CA ALA A 426 1.23 6.81 18.15
C ALA A 426 0.30 7.05 19.36
N THR A 427 -0.98 6.71 19.22
CA THR A 427 -2.00 6.86 20.28
C THR A 427 -2.16 5.62 21.16
N ASP A 428 -1.39 4.56 20.89
CA ASP A 428 -1.50 3.30 21.60
C ASP A 428 -0.58 3.27 22.82
N SER A 429 -1.17 2.95 23.97
CA SER A 429 -0.47 2.81 25.23
C SER A 429 0.24 1.46 25.28
N TRP A 430 1.48 1.46 25.77
CA TRP A 430 2.25 0.24 26.04
C TRP A 430 1.95 -0.34 27.43
N ASN A 431 1.13 0.35 28.22
CA ASN A 431 0.87 0.03 29.63
C ASN A 431 -0.59 -0.38 29.87
N ASP A 432 -1.40 -0.59 28.82
CA ASP A 432 -2.78 -1.03 28.99
C ASP A 432 -2.78 -2.45 29.59
N VAL A 433 -3.51 -2.62 30.68
CA VAL A 433 -3.66 -3.90 31.37
C VAL A 433 -4.68 -4.77 30.64
N GLY A 434 -4.46 -6.08 30.62
CA GLY A 434 -5.38 -7.05 30.03
C GLY A 434 -5.04 -7.45 28.60
N ASN A 435 -5.95 -8.14 27.94
CA ASN A 435 -5.78 -8.59 26.56
C ASN A 435 -6.36 -7.54 25.61
N ASN A 436 -5.51 -6.70 25.02
CA ASN A 436 -5.94 -5.56 24.21
C ASN A 436 -5.61 -5.73 22.73
N LEU A 437 -6.54 -5.32 21.87
CA LEU A 437 -6.31 -5.25 20.42
C LEU A 437 -5.52 -3.99 20.07
N TYR A 438 -4.50 -4.12 19.24
CA TYR A 438 -3.77 -3.02 18.60
C TYR A 438 -3.81 -3.19 17.08
N GLY A 439 -2.73 -2.84 16.39
CA GLY A 439 -2.60 -2.99 14.95
C GLY A 439 -3.61 -2.17 14.17
N SER A 440 -3.72 -2.49 12.89
CA SER A 440 -4.66 -1.85 11.99
C SER A 440 -6.09 -2.08 12.43
N LEU A 441 -6.42 -3.24 13.01
CA LEU A 441 -7.79 -3.54 13.43
C LEU A 441 -8.27 -2.63 14.56
N LYS A 442 -7.42 -2.26 15.53
CA LYS A 442 -7.78 -1.22 16.51
C LYS A 442 -8.06 0.12 15.84
N GLN A 443 -7.24 0.52 14.87
CA GLN A 443 -7.41 1.79 14.17
C GLN A 443 -8.71 1.81 13.36
N LEU A 444 -9.08 0.70 12.72
CA LEU A 444 -10.35 0.57 12.01
C LEU A 444 -11.56 0.65 12.95
N GLN A 445 -11.48 0.10 14.16
CA GLN A 445 -12.52 0.30 15.18
C GLN A 445 -12.66 1.79 15.58
N ILE A 446 -11.54 2.53 15.65
CA ILE A 446 -11.57 3.98 15.89
C ILE A 446 -12.27 4.70 14.72
N LEU A 447 -11.99 4.33 13.47
CA LEU A 447 -12.65 4.91 12.30
C LEU A 447 -14.15 4.62 12.29
N LYS A 448 -14.56 3.39 12.60
CA LYS A 448 -15.98 3.02 12.78
C LYS A 448 -16.67 3.88 13.84
N ALA A 449 -16.01 4.11 14.96
CA ALA A 449 -16.59 4.90 16.04
C ALA A 449 -16.69 6.40 15.68
N LYS A 450 -15.77 6.92 14.84
CA LYS A 450 -15.82 8.28 14.30
C LYS A 450 -16.87 8.47 13.21
N ASN A 451 -16.97 7.52 12.29
CA ASN A 451 -18.00 7.51 11.24
C ASN A 451 -18.94 6.33 11.46
N ARG A 452 -20.09 6.60 12.10
CA ARG A 452 -21.12 5.58 12.34
C ARG A 452 -21.73 5.00 11.07
N ASN A 453 -21.48 5.55 9.89
CA ASN A 453 -21.91 4.97 8.60
C ASN A 453 -20.86 4.05 7.94
N LEU A 454 -19.63 3.99 8.48
CA LEU A 454 -18.56 3.14 7.95
C LEU A 454 -18.69 1.73 8.52
N LYS A 455 -18.90 0.74 7.66
CA LYS A 455 -18.84 -0.68 8.01
C LYS A 455 -17.48 -1.25 7.64
N VAL A 456 -16.90 -2.10 8.48
CA VAL A 456 -15.63 -2.79 8.18
C VAL A 456 -15.88 -4.29 8.13
N LEU A 457 -15.64 -4.90 6.98
CA LEU A 457 -15.78 -6.34 6.77
C LEU A 457 -14.40 -6.98 6.69
N LEU A 458 -14.28 -8.21 7.17
CA LEU A 458 -13.09 -9.02 6.91
C LEU A 458 -13.22 -9.68 5.54
N SER A 459 -12.26 -9.45 4.65
CA SER A 459 -12.19 -10.16 3.38
C SER A 459 -11.31 -11.40 3.48
N ILE A 460 -11.81 -12.54 3.02
CA ILE A 460 -11.17 -13.85 3.15
C ILE A 460 -10.89 -14.41 1.75
N GLY A 461 -9.65 -14.83 1.52
CA GLY A 461 -9.21 -15.39 0.24
C GLY A 461 -8.36 -14.41 -0.57
N GLY A 462 -8.85 -14.01 -1.74
CA GLY A 462 -8.08 -13.26 -2.72
C GLY A 462 -7.15 -14.13 -3.54
N TRP A 463 -6.55 -13.52 -4.56
CA TRP A 463 -5.76 -14.21 -5.58
C TRP A 463 -4.73 -15.21 -5.04
N THR A 464 -3.86 -14.81 -4.10
CA THR A 464 -2.75 -15.64 -3.62
C THR A 464 -3.24 -16.88 -2.86
N TYR A 465 -4.14 -16.71 -1.89
CA TYR A 465 -4.63 -17.83 -1.07
C TYR A 465 -5.51 -18.79 -1.87
N THR A 466 -6.20 -18.28 -2.90
CA THR A 466 -6.99 -19.12 -3.79
C THR A 466 -6.17 -19.81 -4.88
N ASN A 467 -5.29 -19.10 -5.58
CA ASN A 467 -4.61 -19.64 -6.77
C ASN A 467 -3.24 -20.23 -6.50
N THR A 468 -2.43 -19.57 -5.69
CA THR A 468 -1.09 -20.08 -5.37
C THR A 468 -1.18 -21.25 -4.40
N ASN A 469 -2.05 -21.14 -3.40
CA ASN A 469 -2.11 -22.11 -2.30
C ASN A 469 -3.30 -23.08 -2.38
N LYS A 470 -4.33 -22.77 -3.18
CA LYS A 470 -5.55 -23.59 -3.31
C LYS A 470 -6.23 -23.88 -1.97
N HIS A 471 -6.14 -22.96 -1.01
CA HIS A 471 -6.63 -23.17 0.35
C HIS A 471 -8.16 -23.19 0.44
N MET A 472 -8.86 -22.57 -0.51
CA MET A 472 -10.33 -22.58 -0.57
C MET A 472 -10.89 -23.95 -1.01
N ASP A 473 -10.23 -24.67 -1.92
CA ASP A 473 -10.82 -25.86 -2.58
C ASP A 473 -11.21 -26.99 -1.60
N GLY A 474 -10.35 -27.31 -0.64
CA GLY A 474 -10.54 -28.43 0.28
C GLY A 474 -11.70 -28.23 1.27
N PRO A 475 -11.68 -27.16 2.09
CA PRO A 475 -12.71 -26.90 3.08
C PRO A 475 -14.11 -26.70 2.50
N MET A 476 -14.20 -26.11 1.31
CA MET A 476 -15.49 -25.84 0.67
C MET A 476 -16.17 -27.11 0.16
N ALA A 477 -15.39 -28.14 -0.19
CA ALA A 477 -15.91 -29.41 -0.67
C ALA A 477 -16.69 -30.21 0.38
N THR A 478 -16.49 -29.96 1.68
CA THR A 478 -17.12 -30.76 2.75
C THR A 478 -18.02 -29.91 3.65
N ALA A 479 -19.13 -30.49 4.14
CA ALA A 479 -20.01 -29.79 5.07
C ALA A 479 -19.31 -29.40 6.37
N ALA A 480 -18.43 -30.26 6.90
CA ALA A 480 -17.65 -29.98 8.11
C ALA A 480 -16.66 -28.83 7.92
N GLY A 481 -15.97 -28.78 6.76
CA GLY A 481 -15.07 -27.67 6.42
C GLY A 481 -15.83 -26.34 6.31
N ARG A 482 -16.97 -26.32 5.61
CA ARG A 482 -17.84 -25.14 5.51
C ARG A 482 -18.36 -24.68 6.88
N GLN A 483 -18.74 -25.62 7.75
CA GLN A 483 -19.20 -25.30 9.11
C GLN A 483 -18.09 -24.67 9.95
N ARG A 484 -16.87 -25.20 9.88
CA ARG A 484 -15.69 -24.67 10.58
C ARG A 484 -15.26 -23.31 10.03
N PHE A 485 -15.37 -23.11 8.72
CA PHE A 485 -15.16 -21.81 8.09
C PHE A 485 -16.15 -20.77 8.60
N ALA A 486 -17.45 -21.07 8.55
CA ALA A 486 -18.46 -20.16 9.04
C ALA A 486 -18.35 -19.87 10.54
N SER A 487 -17.99 -20.86 11.36
CA SER A 487 -17.83 -20.63 12.80
C SER A 487 -16.64 -19.74 13.12
N SER A 488 -15.51 -19.94 12.44
CA SER A 488 -14.33 -19.09 12.61
C SER A 488 -14.56 -17.67 12.08
N CYS A 489 -15.38 -17.48 11.03
CA CYS A 489 -15.83 -16.15 10.61
C CYS A 489 -16.57 -15.41 11.74
N VAL A 490 -17.49 -16.08 12.43
CA VAL A 490 -18.23 -15.49 13.56
C VAL A 490 -17.30 -15.17 14.73
N GLU A 491 -16.32 -16.03 15.02
CA GLU A 491 -15.29 -15.75 16.04
C GLU A 491 -14.48 -14.50 15.71
N LEU A 492 -14.11 -14.32 14.44
CA LEU A 492 -13.36 -13.14 14.00
C LEU A 492 -14.22 -11.87 14.03
N ILE A 493 -15.50 -11.94 13.61
CA ILE A 493 -16.47 -10.84 13.77
C ILE A 493 -16.53 -10.42 15.25
N ARG A 494 -16.78 -11.38 16.13
CA ARG A 494 -16.88 -11.17 17.58
C ARG A 494 -15.63 -10.52 18.15
N ASP A 495 -14.46 -11.10 17.87
CA ASP A 495 -13.24 -10.72 18.57
C ASP A 495 -12.69 -9.38 18.06
N TYR A 496 -12.71 -9.16 16.74
CA TYR A 496 -12.07 -8.00 16.12
C TYR A 496 -13.04 -6.88 15.75
N GLY A 497 -14.34 -7.09 15.95
CA GLY A 497 -15.38 -6.09 15.80
C GLY A 497 -15.81 -5.78 14.36
N PHE A 498 -15.83 -6.78 13.48
CA PHE A 498 -16.23 -6.59 12.08
C PHE A 498 -17.75 -6.50 11.91
N ASP A 499 -18.21 -5.70 10.95
CA ASP A 499 -19.63 -5.60 10.56
C ASP A 499 -20.05 -6.68 9.56
N GLY A 500 -19.16 -7.60 9.18
CA GLY A 500 -19.47 -8.67 8.24
C GLY A 500 -18.25 -9.35 7.64
N ILE A 501 -18.52 -10.19 6.65
CA ILE A 501 -17.53 -10.99 5.91
C ILE A 501 -17.67 -10.73 4.42
N ASP A 502 -16.53 -10.59 3.75
CA ASP A 502 -16.39 -10.65 2.30
C ASP A 502 -15.65 -11.95 1.94
N VAL A 503 -16.17 -12.71 0.97
CA VAL A 503 -15.51 -13.94 0.49
C VAL A 503 -15.03 -13.73 -0.93
N ASP A 504 -13.72 -13.84 -1.13
CA ASP A 504 -13.06 -13.65 -2.41
C ASP A 504 -12.42 -14.96 -2.89
N TRP A 505 -13.23 -15.82 -3.53
CA TRP A 505 -12.77 -17.07 -4.14
C TRP A 505 -12.51 -16.85 -5.63
N GLU A 506 -11.23 -16.72 -6.00
CA GLU A 506 -10.77 -16.54 -7.38
C GLU A 506 -10.12 -17.80 -7.99
N TYR A 507 -10.78 -18.67 -8.76
CA TYR A 507 -12.21 -18.76 -9.01
C TYR A 507 -12.63 -20.22 -8.92
N PRO A 508 -13.89 -20.52 -8.55
CA PRO A 508 -14.46 -21.85 -8.74
C PRO A 508 -14.24 -22.35 -10.16
N LYS A 509 -13.53 -23.47 -10.28
CA LYS A 509 -13.07 -24.01 -11.57
C LYS A 509 -14.19 -24.63 -12.41
N ASP A 510 -15.27 -25.02 -11.77
CA ASP A 510 -16.42 -25.70 -12.35
C ASP A 510 -17.71 -25.39 -11.57
N LYS A 511 -18.84 -25.87 -12.10
CA LYS A 511 -20.15 -25.68 -11.48
C LYS A 511 -20.27 -26.32 -10.10
N GLU A 512 -19.53 -27.40 -9.84
CA GLU A 512 -19.59 -28.08 -8.54
C GLU A 512 -18.95 -27.21 -7.46
N GLN A 513 -17.77 -26.63 -7.71
CA GLN A 513 -17.19 -25.63 -6.82
C GLN A 513 -18.08 -24.39 -6.69
N GLY A 514 -18.78 -23.97 -7.77
CA GLY A 514 -19.78 -22.90 -7.69
C GLY A 514 -20.92 -23.20 -6.71
N HIS A 515 -21.43 -24.44 -6.69
CA HIS A 515 -22.43 -24.87 -5.71
C HIS A 515 -21.84 -24.98 -4.29
N GLN A 516 -20.62 -25.48 -4.15
CA GLN A 516 -19.91 -25.53 -2.87
C GLN A 516 -19.73 -24.15 -2.25
N TRP A 517 -19.43 -23.14 -3.09
CA TRP A 517 -19.37 -21.75 -2.64
C TRP A 517 -20.72 -21.23 -2.17
N LEU A 518 -21.81 -21.50 -2.91
CA LEU A 518 -23.16 -21.14 -2.47
C LEU A 518 -23.50 -21.77 -1.10
N GLU A 519 -23.19 -23.05 -0.91
CA GLU A 519 -23.42 -23.74 0.37
C GLU A 519 -22.58 -23.18 1.52
N LEU A 520 -21.36 -22.70 1.23
CA LEU A 520 -20.57 -21.97 2.21
C LEU A 520 -21.26 -20.66 2.60
N LEU A 521 -21.66 -19.86 1.61
CA LEU A 521 -22.27 -18.55 1.86
C LEU A 521 -23.55 -18.68 2.69
N LYS A 522 -24.36 -19.72 2.42
CA LYS A 522 -25.54 -20.05 3.25
C LYS A 522 -25.16 -20.38 4.69
N GLU A 523 -24.10 -21.17 4.89
CA GLU A 523 -23.64 -21.54 6.23
C GLU A 523 -23.07 -20.33 7.00
N ILE A 524 -22.27 -19.48 6.34
CA ILE A 524 -21.78 -18.20 6.92
C ILE A 524 -22.98 -17.32 7.32
N ARG A 525 -23.94 -17.12 6.40
CA ARG A 525 -25.15 -16.33 6.67
C ARG A 525 -25.93 -16.88 7.88
N SER A 526 -26.14 -18.19 7.92
CA SER A 526 -26.84 -18.87 9.01
C SER A 526 -26.17 -18.63 10.37
N GLN A 527 -24.85 -18.80 10.44
CA GLN A 527 -24.11 -18.61 11.69
C GLN A 527 -24.03 -17.14 12.12
N MET A 528 -23.85 -16.20 11.19
CA MET A 528 -23.88 -14.77 11.50
C MET A 528 -25.24 -14.31 12.02
N ASN A 529 -26.35 -14.81 11.43
CA ASN A 529 -27.70 -14.52 11.91
C ASN A 529 -27.89 -15.03 13.35
N LYS A 530 -27.45 -16.26 13.65
CA LYS A 530 -27.50 -16.84 15.00
C LYS A 530 -26.68 -16.04 16.02
N TYR A 531 -25.56 -15.45 15.60
CA TYR A 531 -24.76 -14.58 16.47
C TYR A 531 -25.46 -13.24 16.70
N SER A 532 -25.98 -12.63 15.63
CA SER A 532 -26.80 -11.41 15.71
C SER A 532 -28.00 -11.55 16.64
N ASP A 533 -28.70 -12.69 16.62
CA ASP A 533 -29.81 -13.00 17.53
C ASP A 533 -29.41 -12.96 19.03
N LYS A 534 -28.14 -13.20 19.35
CA LYS A 534 -27.62 -13.14 20.73
C LYS A 534 -27.25 -11.73 21.18
N LEU A 535 -27.11 -10.79 20.23
CA LEU A 535 -26.70 -9.41 20.47
C LEU A 535 -27.88 -8.43 20.51
N VAL A 536 -29.12 -8.94 20.56
CA VAL A 536 -30.31 -8.10 20.68
C VAL A 536 -30.27 -7.34 22.00
N HIS A 537 -30.34 -6.02 21.93
CA HIS A 537 -30.37 -5.12 23.07
C HIS A 537 -31.61 -4.24 22.99
N LYS A 538 -32.22 -3.93 24.12
CA LYS A 538 -33.30 -2.93 24.18
C LYS A 538 -32.69 -1.63 24.67
N ASP A 539 -32.92 -0.55 23.94
CA ASP A 539 -32.62 0.77 24.47
C ASP A 539 -33.66 1.18 25.53
N ASP A 540 -33.44 2.33 26.16
CA ASP A 540 -34.31 2.86 27.21
C ASP A 540 -35.74 3.17 26.73
N SER A 541 -35.95 3.26 25.40
CA SER A 541 -37.26 3.44 24.77
C SER A 541 -37.98 2.11 24.49
N GLY A 542 -37.31 0.98 24.74
CA GLY A 542 -37.81 -0.36 24.46
C GLY A 542 -37.61 -0.82 23.01
N TYR A 543 -36.87 -0.05 22.19
CA TYR A 543 -36.57 -0.42 20.82
C TYR A 543 -35.47 -1.49 20.77
N GLU A 544 -35.72 -2.56 20.03
CA GLU A 544 -34.77 -3.67 19.87
C GLU A 544 -33.71 -3.33 18.83
N LEU A 545 -32.50 -3.07 19.31
CA LEU A 545 -31.28 -2.94 18.52
C LEU A 545 -30.67 -4.30 18.27
N LYS A 546 -30.55 -4.66 16.99
CA LYS A 546 -29.96 -5.92 16.53
C LYS A 546 -28.97 -5.65 15.39
N PRO A 547 -27.73 -6.16 15.45
CA PRO A 547 -26.78 -5.98 14.37
C PRO A 547 -27.21 -6.73 13.12
N LYS A 548 -27.13 -6.11 11.95
CA LYS A 548 -27.23 -6.81 10.66
C LYS A 548 -25.82 -7.01 10.10
N PHE A 549 -25.20 -8.16 10.40
CA PHE A 549 -23.90 -8.49 9.82
C PHE A 549 -24.00 -8.73 8.31
N LEU A 550 -23.05 -8.14 7.57
CA LEU A 550 -23.04 -8.15 6.12
C LEU A 550 -22.33 -9.39 5.57
N LEU A 551 -22.82 -9.94 4.47
CA LEU A 551 -22.11 -10.97 3.69
C LEU A 551 -21.94 -10.48 2.25
N THR A 552 -20.71 -10.38 1.78
CA THR A 552 -20.41 -9.94 0.42
C THR A 552 -19.49 -10.92 -0.28
N ILE A 553 -19.36 -10.77 -1.59
CA ILE A 553 -18.34 -11.46 -2.37
C ILE A 553 -17.66 -10.51 -3.34
N ALA A 554 -16.41 -10.80 -3.67
CA ALA A 554 -15.80 -10.36 -4.91
C ALA A 554 -16.18 -11.34 -6.04
N SER A 555 -16.56 -10.82 -7.20
CA SER A 555 -17.12 -11.64 -8.29
C SER A 555 -16.42 -11.39 -9.63
N PRO A 556 -16.14 -12.44 -10.42
CA PRO A 556 -15.38 -12.34 -11.66
C PRO A 556 -16.09 -11.58 -12.77
N ALA A 557 -15.35 -10.83 -13.57
CA ALA A 557 -15.84 -10.27 -14.82
C ALA A 557 -15.59 -11.17 -16.06
N GLY A 558 -14.80 -12.24 -15.94
CA GLY A 558 -14.53 -13.17 -17.04
C GLY A 558 -15.61 -14.25 -17.19
N GLU A 559 -16.17 -14.44 -18.39
CA GLU A 559 -17.25 -15.41 -18.67
C GLU A 559 -16.91 -16.83 -18.25
N LYS A 560 -15.66 -17.26 -18.50
CA LYS A 560 -15.19 -18.59 -18.12
C LYS A 560 -15.32 -18.86 -16.62
N ASN A 561 -15.30 -17.82 -15.80
CA ASN A 561 -15.37 -17.89 -14.35
C ASN A 561 -16.81 -17.71 -13.86
N TYR A 562 -17.52 -16.64 -14.25
CA TYR A 562 -18.87 -16.40 -13.72
C TYR A 562 -19.91 -17.42 -14.21
N ARG A 563 -19.69 -18.09 -15.35
CA ARG A 563 -20.60 -19.15 -15.84
C ARG A 563 -20.64 -20.40 -14.95
N ASN A 564 -19.66 -20.54 -14.05
CA ASN A 564 -19.61 -21.64 -13.09
C ASN A 564 -20.46 -21.34 -11.84
N LEU A 565 -20.91 -20.09 -11.66
CA LEU A 565 -21.54 -19.63 -10.43
C LEU A 565 -23.07 -19.68 -10.52
N PRO A 566 -23.79 -20.17 -9.49
CA PRO A 566 -25.22 -19.97 -9.34
C PRO A 566 -25.50 -18.52 -8.91
N LEU A 567 -25.36 -17.57 -9.85
CA LEU A 567 -25.32 -16.14 -9.58
C LEU A 567 -26.59 -15.61 -8.90
N ARG A 568 -27.77 -16.10 -9.30
CA ARG A 568 -29.05 -15.71 -8.69
C ARG A 568 -29.08 -16.07 -7.21
N GLU A 569 -28.81 -17.33 -6.91
CA GLU A 569 -28.88 -17.89 -5.57
C GLU A 569 -27.83 -17.27 -4.66
N ILE A 570 -26.61 -17.02 -5.18
CA ILE A 570 -25.58 -16.25 -4.48
C ILE A 570 -26.12 -14.86 -4.13
N SER A 571 -26.75 -14.18 -5.10
CA SER A 571 -27.34 -12.85 -4.87
C SER A 571 -28.50 -12.87 -3.88
N GLU A 572 -29.18 -13.98 -3.64
CA GLU A 572 -30.25 -14.09 -2.64
C GLU A 572 -29.67 -14.19 -1.21
N VAL A 573 -28.42 -14.64 -1.05
CA VAL A 573 -27.77 -14.87 0.27
C VAL A 573 -26.85 -13.72 0.69
N THR A 574 -26.18 -13.06 -0.25
CA THR A 574 -25.28 -11.92 0.00
C THR A 574 -26.06 -10.62 0.16
N ASP A 575 -25.49 -9.59 0.80
CA ASP A 575 -26.07 -8.24 0.87
C ASP A 575 -25.80 -7.46 -0.43
N PHE A 576 -24.60 -7.61 -0.99
CA PHE A 576 -24.21 -7.09 -2.29
C PHE A 576 -22.99 -7.85 -2.83
N ILE A 577 -22.68 -7.61 -4.11
CA ILE A 577 -21.63 -8.23 -4.88
C ILE A 577 -20.69 -7.13 -5.39
N ASN A 578 -19.40 -7.28 -5.13
CA ASN A 578 -18.37 -6.41 -5.66
C ASN A 578 -17.86 -7.00 -6.98
N LEU A 579 -18.29 -6.43 -8.11
CA LEU A 579 -17.86 -6.91 -9.42
C LEU A 579 -16.44 -6.43 -9.71
N MET A 580 -15.49 -7.35 -9.91
CA MET A 580 -14.11 -7.03 -10.25
C MET A 580 -13.98 -6.66 -11.74
N ALA A 581 -14.47 -5.47 -12.09
CA ALA A 581 -14.51 -4.95 -13.46
C ALA A 581 -13.17 -4.30 -13.88
N TYR A 582 -12.08 -5.01 -13.63
CA TYR A 582 -10.70 -4.65 -13.94
C TYR A 582 -9.89 -5.92 -14.24
N ASP A 583 -8.60 -5.77 -14.54
CA ASP A 583 -7.72 -6.87 -14.96
C ASP A 583 -8.17 -7.56 -16.25
N TYR A 584 -8.74 -6.78 -17.16
CA TYR A 584 -9.18 -7.27 -18.47
C TYR A 584 -8.02 -7.53 -19.43
N ALA A 585 -6.90 -6.83 -19.26
CA ALA A 585 -5.70 -7.00 -20.05
C ALA A 585 -4.45 -6.91 -19.19
N GLY A 586 -3.44 -7.76 -19.42
CA GLY A 586 -2.23 -7.78 -18.61
C GLY A 586 -1.06 -8.54 -19.24
N SER A 587 -0.07 -8.90 -18.41
CA SER A 587 1.16 -9.58 -18.85
C SER A 587 0.93 -10.96 -19.49
N TRP A 588 -0.25 -11.54 -19.28
CA TRP A 588 -0.67 -12.82 -19.84
C TRP A 588 -1.19 -12.72 -21.29
N ASP A 589 -1.41 -11.50 -21.79
CA ASP A 589 -1.90 -11.27 -23.15
C ASP A 589 -0.77 -11.16 -24.17
N LYS A 590 -1.13 -11.24 -25.46
CA LYS A 590 -0.20 -11.03 -26.58
C LYS A 590 -0.22 -9.61 -27.12
N GLN A 591 -1.23 -8.85 -26.72
CA GLN A 591 -1.51 -7.50 -27.22
C GLN A 591 -1.88 -6.62 -26.04
N THR A 592 -1.61 -5.33 -26.16
CA THR A 592 -2.05 -4.32 -25.21
C THR A 592 -3.56 -4.19 -25.26
N GLY A 593 -4.18 -3.96 -24.11
CA GLY A 593 -5.62 -3.78 -24.00
C GLY A 593 -5.98 -2.86 -22.85
N TYR A 594 -7.25 -2.49 -22.81
CA TYR A 594 -7.80 -1.69 -21.73
C TYR A 594 -7.98 -2.55 -20.47
N ASN A 595 -7.58 -2.02 -19.31
CA ASN A 595 -7.65 -2.72 -18.04
C ASN A 595 -9.09 -2.84 -17.50
N SER A 596 -9.94 -1.84 -17.76
CA SER A 596 -11.25 -1.67 -17.12
C SER A 596 -12.28 -0.93 -18.00
N ASN A 597 -12.28 -1.16 -19.32
CA ASN A 597 -13.21 -0.49 -20.25
C ASN A 597 -14.69 -0.86 -20.01
N LEU A 598 -15.58 0.12 -20.17
CA LEU A 598 -17.03 -0.07 -20.02
C LEU A 598 -17.63 -0.87 -21.19
N TYR A 599 -17.24 -0.55 -22.42
CA TYR A 599 -17.87 -1.04 -23.65
C TYR A 599 -16.85 -1.76 -24.57
N PRO A 600 -17.29 -2.67 -25.44
CA PRO A 600 -16.41 -3.27 -26.43
C PRO A 600 -16.08 -2.27 -27.55
N SER A 601 -14.87 -2.35 -28.12
CA SER A 601 -14.51 -1.59 -29.32
C SER A 601 -14.98 -2.32 -30.57
N THR A 602 -15.64 -1.59 -31.47
CA THR A 602 -15.92 -2.03 -32.84
C THR A 602 -14.77 -1.72 -33.78
N SER A 603 -14.03 -0.63 -33.52
CA SER A 603 -12.92 -0.16 -34.35
C SER A 603 -11.60 -0.92 -34.10
N ASN A 604 -11.39 -1.40 -32.87
CA ASN A 604 -10.22 -2.17 -32.46
C ASN A 604 -10.59 -3.29 -31.47
N PRO A 605 -11.30 -4.35 -31.90
CA PRO A 605 -11.83 -5.38 -30.99
C PRO A 605 -10.78 -6.08 -30.12
N LEU A 606 -9.51 -6.09 -30.57
CA LEU A 606 -8.40 -6.73 -29.85
C LEU A 606 -7.97 -5.96 -28.59
N SER A 607 -8.31 -4.68 -28.48
CA SER A 607 -8.01 -3.87 -27.29
C SER A 607 -9.01 -4.07 -26.14
N THR A 608 -10.17 -4.67 -26.42
CA THR A 608 -11.25 -4.91 -25.46
C THR A 608 -11.62 -6.40 -25.41
N PRO A 609 -10.72 -7.28 -24.93
CA PRO A 609 -11.02 -8.71 -24.80
C PRO A 609 -12.19 -8.98 -23.84
N PHE A 610 -12.44 -8.07 -22.90
CA PHE A 610 -13.59 -8.03 -22.00
C PHE A 610 -14.19 -6.62 -22.00
N ASN A 611 -15.41 -6.47 -21.46
CA ASN A 611 -16.03 -5.17 -21.22
C ASN A 611 -17.08 -5.26 -20.11
N THR A 612 -17.23 -4.20 -19.31
CA THR A 612 -18.14 -4.20 -18.15
C THR A 612 -19.61 -4.32 -18.54
N ALA A 613 -20.06 -3.68 -19.63
CA ALA A 613 -21.46 -3.67 -20.04
C ALA A 613 -22.01 -5.08 -20.34
N SER A 614 -21.25 -5.89 -21.08
CA SER A 614 -21.61 -7.29 -21.35
C SER A 614 -21.64 -8.13 -20.07
N VAL A 615 -20.74 -7.88 -19.13
CA VAL A 615 -20.69 -8.59 -17.85
C VAL A 615 -21.92 -8.26 -17.00
N LEU A 616 -22.26 -6.98 -16.86
CA LEU A 616 -23.46 -6.56 -16.14
C LEU A 616 -24.73 -7.14 -16.78
N ALA A 617 -24.81 -7.15 -18.11
CA ALA A 617 -25.92 -7.78 -18.82
C ALA A 617 -26.03 -9.28 -18.51
N ALA A 618 -24.90 -10.00 -18.45
CA ALA A 618 -24.88 -11.43 -18.09
C ALA A 618 -25.34 -11.68 -16.64
N TYR A 619 -24.90 -10.87 -15.67
CA TYR A 619 -25.34 -10.97 -14.28
C TYR A 619 -26.84 -10.68 -14.13
N ASN A 620 -27.33 -9.63 -14.78
CA ASN A 620 -28.75 -9.29 -14.80
C ASN A 620 -29.59 -10.40 -15.46
N ALA A 621 -29.11 -10.95 -16.59
CA ALA A 621 -29.77 -12.08 -17.27
C ALA A 621 -29.78 -13.36 -16.42
N ALA A 622 -28.77 -13.56 -15.58
CA ALA A 622 -28.75 -14.62 -14.59
C ALA A 622 -29.69 -14.37 -13.39
N GLY A 623 -30.31 -13.19 -13.28
CA GLY A 623 -31.29 -12.86 -12.24
C GLY A 623 -30.73 -12.07 -11.06
N VAL A 624 -29.50 -11.55 -11.14
CA VAL A 624 -28.92 -10.69 -10.10
C VAL A 624 -29.52 -9.29 -10.19
N PRO A 625 -30.09 -8.72 -9.11
CA PRO A 625 -30.59 -7.35 -9.13
C PRO A 625 -29.44 -6.35 -9.28
N SER A 626 -29.57 -5.39 -10.21
CA SER A 626 -28.51 -4.41 -10.48
C SER A 626 -28.13 -3.58 -9.25
N SER A 627 -29.09 -3.26 -8.37
CA SER A 627 -28.84 -2.53 -7.12
C SER A 627 -28.00 -3.29 -6.08
N LYS A 628 -27.71 -4.58 -6.32
CA LYS A 628 -26.79 -5.40 -5.52
C LYS A 628 -25.38 -5.48 -6.12
N LEU A 629 -25.17 -4.97 -7.33
CA LEU A 629 -23.86 -4.97 -7.98
C LEU A 629 -23.15 -3.63 -7.72
N ASN A 630 -21.98 -3.66 -7.09
CA ASN A 630 -21.08 -2.53 -7.05
C ASN A 630 -20.07 -2.65 -8.20
N LEU A 631 -19.84 -1.56 -8.92
CA LEU A 631 -18.86 -1.51 -9.99
C LEU A 631 -17.44 -1.36 -9.39
N GLY A 632 -16.62 -2.41 -9.51
CA GLY A 632 -15.21 -2.35 -9.15
C GLY A 632 -14.39 -1.53 -10.13
N MET A 633 -13.56 -0.62 -9.61
CA MET A 633 -12.67 0.24 -10.37
C MET A 633 -11.23 0.12 -9.83
N PRO A 634 -10.21 0.04 -10.70
CA PRO A 634 -8.83 -0.07 -10.28
C PRO A 634 -8.27 1.30 -9.85
N LEU A 635 -7.56 1.34 -8.72
CA LEU A 635 -6.71 2.46 -8.31
C LEU A 635 -5.24 2.22 -8.72
N TYR A 636 -5.07 1.62 -9.89
CA TYR A 636 -3.79 1.28 -10.49
C TYR A 636 -3.93 1.19 -12.00
N GLY A 637 -2.80 1.23 -12.69
CA GLY A 637 -2.68 0.99 -14.12
C GLY A 637 -1.87 -0.24 -14.45
N ARG A 638 -2.21 -0.89 -15.57
CA ARG A 638 -1.42 -1.99 -16.14
C ARG A 638 -0.57 -1.50 -17.31
N SER A 639 0.73 -1.76 -17.24
CA SER A 639 1.71 -1.24 -18.22
C SER A 639 2.22 -2.30 -19.19
N PHE A 640 2.57 -1.82 -20.38
CA PHE A 640 3.08 -2.58 -21.51
C PHE A 640 4.16 -1.74 -22.21
N THR A 641 5.33 -2.30 -22.47
CA THR A 641 6.47 -1.59 -23.06
C THR A 641 6.81 -2.11 -24.45
N ASN A 642 7.53 -1.28 -25.21
CA ASN A 642 7.89 -1.50 -26.61
C ASN A 642 6.65 -1.81 -27.49
N THR A 643 5.55 -1.11 -27.22
CA THR A 643 4.34 -1.24 -28.03
C THR A 643 4.12 -0.01 -28.92
N GLN A 644 3.43 -0.21 -30.03
CA GLN A 644 3.00 0.88 -30.92
C GLN A 644 1.69 1.55 -30.47
N GLY A 645 1.14 1.15 -29.31
CA GLY A 645 -0.08 1.71 -28.76
C GLY A 645 -1.11 0.62 -28.42
N VAL A 646 -2.39 1.00 -28.38
CA VAL A 646 -3.49 0.14 -27.94
C VAL A 646 -3.87 -0.95 -28.96
N GLY A 647 -4.12 -2.17 -28.50
CA GLY A 647 -4.43 -3.32 -29.37
C GLY A 647 -3.25 -3.77 -30.23
N LYS A 648 -2.00 -3.48 -29.80
CA LYS A 648 -0.77 -3.84 -30.53
C LYS A 648 0.06 -4.80 -29.70
N SER A 649 0.98 -5.52 -30.34
CA SER A 649 1.95 -6.36 -29.62
C SER A 649 2.82 -5.52 -28.69
N PHE A 650 3.36 -6.17 -27.67
CA PHE A 650 4.29 -5.60 -26.70
C PHE A 650 5.35 -6.64 -26.34
N ASP A 651 6.50 -6.20 -25.81
CA ASP A 651 7.61 -7.11 -25.48
C ASP A 651 7.62 -7.50 -24.00
N SER A 652 7.25 -6.57 -23.11
CA SER A 652 7.21 -6.79 -21.66
C SER A 652 6.23 -5.83 -20.99
N THR A 653 6.00 -5.98 -19.69
CA THR A 653 5.20 -5.03 -18.92
C THR A 653 6.01 -3.96 -18.20
N GLY A 654 7.33 -3.98 -18.32
CA GLY A 654 8.22 -3.02 -17.65
C GLY A 654 8.24 -3.14 -16.14
N GLU A 655 8.62 -2.05 -15.48
CA GLU A 655 8.59 -1.92 -14.02
C GLU A 655 7.18 -1.55 -13.53
N GLY A 656 7.06 -1.16 -12.27
CA GLY A 656 5.83 -0.65 -11.67
C GLY A 656 6.14 0.00 -10.32
N SER A 657 5.11 0.46 -9.61
CA SER A 657 5.27 1.14 -8.31
C SER A 657 5.82 0.19 -7.24
N PHE A 658 5.25 -1.02 -7.18
CA PHE A 658 5.65 -2.07 -6.23
C PHE A 658 5.84 -3.42 -6.92
N GLU A 659 5.10 -3.67 -8.00
CA GLU A 659 5.11 -4.92 -8.74
C GLU A 659 5.28 -4.63 -10.23
N LYS A 660 5.99 -5.50 -10.94
CA LYS A 660 6.23 -5.31 -12.38
C LYS A 660 4.92 -5.25 -13.15
N GLY A 661 4.79 -4.27 -14.02
CA GLY A 661 3.60 -4.11 -14.86
C GLY A 661 2.42 -3.43 -14.20
N ILE A 662 2.57 -2.96 -12.94
CA ILE A 662 1.48 -2.36 -12.16
C ILE A 662 1.99 -1.06 -11.54
N TYR A 663 1.36 0.05 -11.91
CA TYR A 663 1.60 1.37 -11.31
C TYR A 663 0.40 1.75 -10.44
N ASP A 664 0.64 2.18 -9.21
CA ASP A 664 -0.41 2.81 -8.41
C ASP A 664 -0.90 4.07 -9.13
N PHE A 665 -2.20 4.38 -9.03
CA PHE A 665 -2.77 5.55 -9.70
C PHE A 665 -2.10 6.87 -9.27
N LYS A 666 -1.68 6.97 -8.01
CA LYS A 666 -0.93 8.14 -7.49
C LYS A 666 0.42 8.40 -8.16
N ASP A 667 0.99 7.38 -8.82
CA ASP A 667 2.26 7.51 -9.56
C ASP A 667 2.05 7.76 -11.07
N LEU A 668 0.80 7.95 -11.50
CA LEU A 668 0.41 8.15 -12.89
C LEU A 668 -0.06 9.61 -13.16
N PRO A 669 0.18 10.11 -14.39
CA PRO A 669 0.89 9.47 -15.51
C PRO A 669 2.40 9.36 -15.27
N VAL A 670 3.03 8.34 -15.89
CA VAL A 670 4.50 8.22 -15.89
C VAL A 670 5.12 9.43 -16.62
N ALA A 671 6.22 9.96 -16.10
CA ALA A 671 6.89 11.13 -16.68
C ALA A 671 7.19 10.94 -18.18
N GLY A 672 6.73 11.88 -19.01
CA GLY A 672 6.87 11.86 -20.46
C GLY A 672 5.68 11.26 -21.21
N ALA A 673 4.80 10.51 -20.54
CA ALA A 673 3.59 9.99 -21.13
C ALA A 673 2.51 11.07 -21.27
N GLN A 674 1.69 10.95 -22.32
CA GLN A 674 0.48 11.74 -22.51
C GLN A 674 -0.75 10.88 -22.22
N GLU A 675 -1.76 11.47 -21.57
CA GLU A 675 -3.04 10.81 -21.32
C GLU A 675 -3.98 10.92 -22.52
N TYR A 676 -4.72 9.85 -22.77
CA TYR A 676 -5.68 9.70 -23.85
C TYR A 676 -6.98 9.12 -23.30
N TYR A 677 -8.07 9.48 -23.97
CA TYR A 677 -9.42 9.03 -23.68
C TYR A 677 -9.99 8.37 -24.91
N ASP A 678 -10.44 7.14 -24.76
CA ASP A 678 -11.18 6.43 -25.79
C ASP A 678 -12.67 6.41 -25.39
N GLU A 679 -13.43 7.31 -26.01
CA GLU A 679 -14.85 7.47 -25.73
C GLU A 679 -15.70 6.30 -26.22
N GLU A 680 -15.27 5.57 -27.27
CA GLU A 680 -16.00 4.43 -27.81
C GLU A 680 -16.15 3.34 -26.73
N VAL A 681 -15.05 3.06 -26.05
CA VAL A 681 -14.98 1.97 -25.07
C VAL A 681 -15.19 2.43 -23.62
N GLY A 682 -15.16 3.75 -23.38
CA GLY A 682 -15.21 4.33 -22.04
C GLY A 682 -13.98 3.91 -21.21
N ALA A 683 -12.79 4.19 -21.72
CA ALA A 683 -11.53 3.95 -21.02
C ALA A 683 -10.52 5.09 -21.23
N SER A 684 -9.55 5.16 -20.33
CA SER A 684 -8.37 6.03 -20.46
C SER A 684 -7.07 5.23 -20.41
N TYR A 685 -6.01 5.84 -20.91
CA TYR A 685 -4.66 5.31 -20.87
C TYR A 685 -3.64 6.44 -21.00
N SER A 686 -2.38 6.18 -20.64
CA SER A 686 -1.27 7.04 -21.01
C SER A 686 -0.34 6.33 -22.00
N TYR A 687 0.25 7.07 -22.93
CA TYR A 687 1.27 6.55 -23.85
C TYR A 687 2.45 7.53 -23.99
N ASP A 688 3.66 6.99 -23.89
CA ASP A 688 4.90 7.68 -24.21
C ASP A 688 5.43 7.19 -25.56
N GLU A 689 5.35 8.04 -26.59
CA GLU A 689 5.84 7.73 -27.94
C GLU A 689 7.35 7.46 -27.99
N GLY A 690 8.13 8.07 -27.08
CA GLY A 690 9.58 7.92 -27.06
C GLY A 690 10.03 6.56 -26.57
N SER A 691 9.42 6.04 -25.50
CA SER A 691 9.72 4.71 -24.96
C SER A 691 8.81 3.59 -25.48
N GLY A 692 7.69 3.93 -26.12
CA GLY A 692 6.66 2.97 -26.48
C GLY A 692 5.97 2.35 -25.25
N THR A 693 5.91 3.10 -24.14
CA THR A 693 5.26 2.64 -22.90
C THR A 693 3.79 3.04 -22.90
N PHE A 694 2.91 2.04 -22.83
CA PHE A 694 1.46 2.18 -22.70
C PHE A 694 1.03 1.77 -21.30
N VAL A 695 0.19 2.55 -20.63
CA VAL A 695 -0.39 2.23 -19.32
C VAL A 695 -1.90 2.45 -19.36
N SER A 696 -2.70 1.41 -19.13
CA SER A 696 -4.16 1.54 -19.04
C SER A 696 -4.62 1.69 -17.59
N TYR A 697 -5.29 2.79 -17.29
CA TYR A 697 -5.83 3.16 -15.96
C TYR A 697 -6.97 4.15 -16.12
N ASP A 698 -7.81 4.28 -15.09
CA ASP A 698 -8.83 5.33 -15.05
C ASP A 698 -8.22 6.65 -14.59
N THR A 699 -8.47 7.74 -15.31
CA THR A 699 -8.29 9.10 -14.77
C THR A 699 -9.53 9.50 -13.96
N VAL A 700 -9.47 10.61 -13.23
CA VAL A 700 -10.64 11.18 -12.52
C VAL A 700 -11.82 11.39 -13.48
N ALA A 701 -11.57 11.98 -14.65
CA ALA A 701 -12.63 12.21 -15.65
C ALA A 701 -13.24 10.89 -16.15
N MET A 702 -12.43 9.84 -16.31
CA MET A 702 -12.91 8.54 -16.73
C MET A 702 -13.76 7.87 -15.64
N ALA A 703 -13.29 7.93 -14.38
CA ALA A 703 -14.03 7.43 -13.23
C ALA A 703 -15.39 8.15 -13.06
N LEU A 704 -15.47 9.44 -13.33
CA LEU A 704 -16.74 10.19 -13.32
C LEU A 704 -17.73 9.70 -14.39
N LYS A 705 -17.28 9.37 -15.61
CA LYS A 705 -18.19 8.74 -16.60
C LYS A 705 -18.65 7.35 -16.14
N LYS A 706 -17.83 6.61 -15.38
CA LYS A 706 -18.27 5.34 -14.75
C LYS A 706 -19.35 5.55 -13.69
N VAL A 707 -19.39 6.70 -13.02
CA VAL A 707 -20.52 7.08 -12.14
C VAL A 707 -21.81 7.28 -12.94
N ASP A 708 -21.73 7.90 -14.11
CA ASP A 708 -22.89 8.02 -14.99
C ASP A 708 -23.38 6.63 -15.43
N HIS A 709 -22.47 5.71 -15.73
CA HIS A 709 -22.80 4.31 -16.03
C HIS A 709 -23.46 3.59 -14.83
N ILE A 710 -22.93 3.77 -13.62
CA ILE A 710 -23.54 3.28 -12.35
C ILE A 710 -24.99 3.77 -12.24
N ALA A 711 -25.24 5.04 -12.52
CA ALA A 711 -26.58 5.62 -12.46
C ALA A 711 -27.51 5.05 -13.55
N GLN A 712 -27.05 4.99 -14.80
CA GLN A 712 -27.82 4.46 -15.94
C GLN A 712 -28.22 3.00 -15.74
N GLN A 713 -27.29 2.17 -15.23
CA GLN A 713 -27.51 0.75 -14.99
C GLN A 713 -28.15 0.46 -13.63
N LYS A 714 -28.48 1.50 -12.83
CA LYS A 714 -29.07 1.38 -11.49
C LYS A 714 -28.25 0.45 -10.58
N LEU A 715 -26.93 0.57 -10.64
CA LEU A 715 -26.00 -0.22 -9.83
C LEU A 715 -26.05 0.19 -8.36
N GLY A 716 -25.58 -0.70 -7.48
CA GLY A 716 -25.52 -0.50 -6.03
C GLY A 716 -24.46 0.51 -5.58
N GLY A 717 -23.50 0.87 -6.43
CA GLY A 717 -22.46 1.84 -6.14
C GLY A 717 -21.10 1.50 -6.76
N ALA A 718 -20.04 1.96 -6.12
CA ALA A 718 -18.65 1.81 -6.56
C ALA A 718 -17.83 1.00 -5.54
N MET A 719 -16.86 0.24 -6.06
CA MET A 719 -15.84 -0.48 -5.29
C MET A 719 -14.44 -0.14 -5.82
N TRP A 720 -13.42 -0.08 -4.97
CA TRP A 720 -12.03 0.15 -5.41
C TRP A 720 -11.02 -0.88 -4.89
N TRP A 721 -10.13 -1.31 -5.79
CA TRP A 721 -8.92 -2.06 -5.49
C TRP A 721 -7.66 -1.26 -5.87
N GLU A 722 -6.76 -0.91 -4.96
CA GLU A 722 -7.02 -0.77 -3.52
C GLU A 722 -6.69 0.65 -3.06
N ILE A 723 -7.24 1.04 -1.92
CA ILE A 723 -7.35 2.44 -1.47
C ILE A 723 -6.00 3.16 -1.37
N SER A 724 -4.90 2.46 -1.10
CA SER A 724 -3.57 3.05 -1.00
C SER A 724 -3.03 3.55 -2.34
N GLY A 725 -3.59 3.08 -3.45
CA GLY A 725 -3.22 3.49 -4.81
C GLY A 725 -3.78 4.86 -5.22
N ASP A 726 -4.75 5.41 -4.48
CA ASP A 726 -5.37 6.70 -4.81
C ASP A 726 -4.45 7.90 -4.52
N LYS A 727 -4.75 9.04 -5.16
CA LYS A 727 -4.12 10.32 -4.86
C LYS A 727 -4.72 10.91 -3.58
N THR A 728 -3.90 11.63 -2.82
CA THR A 728 -4.31 12.28 -1.55
C THR A 728 -4.87 13.68 -1.76
N ASP A 729 -4.51 14.36 -2.85
CA ASP A 729 -5.11 15.63 -3.24
C ASP A 729 -6.57 15.41 -3.65
N ASN A 730 -7.50 16.18 -3.08
CA ASN A 730 -8.93 16.00 -3.33
C ASN A 730 -9.30 16.22 -4.81
N ALA A 731 -8.64 17.14 -5.51
CA ALA A 731 -8.93 17.41 -6.91
C ALA A 731 -8.45 16.27 -7.83
N GLU A 732 -7.47 15.48 -7.39
CA GLU A 732 -6.91 14.39 -8.17
C GLU A 732 -7.31 12.99 -7.69
N SER A 733 -7.93 12.87 -6.51
CA SER A 733 -8.42 11.60 -5.95
C SER A 733 -9.61 11.06 -6.74
N ILE A 734 -9.52 9.82 -7.22
CA ILE A 734 -10.66 9.15 -7.88
C ILE A 734 -11.77 8.90 -6.87
N VAL A 735 -11.42 8.42 -5.66
CA VAL A 735 -12.41 8.04 -4.64
C VAL A 735 -13.20 9.28 -4.21
N GLN A 736 -12.52 10.41 -3.96
CA GLN A 736 -13.18 11.67 -3.60
C GLN A 736 -14.18 12.11 -4.67
N ASN A 737 -13.72 12.28 -5.90
CA ASN A 737 -14.52 12.84 -6.99
C ASN A 737 -15.71 11.94 -7.32
N VAL A 738 -15.54 10.62 -7.30
CA VAL A 738 -16.64 9.68 -7.52
C VAL A 738 -17.69 9.78 -6.40
N ILE A 739 -17.27 9.86 -5.14
CA ILE A 739 -18.21 9.96 -4.01
C ILE A 739 -18.95 11.29 -4.04
N GLU A 740 -18.28 12.39 -4.34
CA GLU A 740 -18.92 13.70 -4.52
C GLU A 740 -19.94 13.68 -5.66
N ARG A 741 -19.61 13.06 -6.80
CA ARG A 741 -20.55 12.90 -7.93
C ARG A 741 -21.76 12.05 -7.55
N MET A 742 -21.56 10.97 -6.79
CA MET A 742 -22.66 10.14 -6.27
C MET A 742 -23.52 10.88 -5.23
N ARG A 743 -22.94 11.78 -4.43
CA ARG A 743 -23.65 12.66 -3.47
C ARG A 743 -24.45 13.76 -4.18
N GLY A 744 -23.86 14.42 -5.16
CA GLY A 744 -24.38 15.62 -5.84
C GLY A 744 -25.47 15.37 -6.89
N GLY A 745 -25.72 14.11 -7.26
CA GLY A 745 -26.92 13.72 -7.97
C GLY A 745 -26.78 13.54 -9.49
N GLY A 746 -27.20 12.36 -9.94
CA GLY A 746 -27.81 12.11 -11.25
C GLY A 746 -29.05 11.21 -11.15
N SER A 747 -29.19 10.46 -10.05
CA SER A 747 -30.26 9.46 -9.83
C SER A 747 -31.15 9.73 -8.61
N GLY A 748 -30.83 10.72 -7.77
CA GLY A 748 -31.55 11.03 -6.53
C GLY A 748 -31.34 10.04 -5.37
N ALA A 749 -30.51 9.00 -5.52
CA ALA A 749 -30.34 7.95 -4.51
C ALA A 749 -29.45 8.35 -3.31
N GLY A 750 -28.52 9.30 -3.49
CA GLY A 750 -27.55 9.68 -2.45
C GLY A 750 -26.60 8.54 -2.06
N ILE A 751 -25.87 8.70 -0.95
CA ILE A 751 -25.01 7.65 -0.38
C ILE A 751 -25.83 6.81 0.63
N GLU A 752 -25.66 5.49 0.60
CA GLU A 752 -26.29 4.59 1.56
C GLU A 752 -25.92 5.01 2.99
N SER A 753 -26.92 5.11 3.87
CA SER A 753 -26.70 5.44 5.27
C SER A 753 -27.25 4.34 6.17
N SER A 754 -26.44 3.78 7.05
CA SER A 754 -26.85 2.83 8.08
C SER A 754 -25.80 2.79 9.19
N SER A 755 -26.24 2.78 10.44
CA SER A 755 -25.34 2.55 11.58
C SER A 755 -24.52 1.27 11.41
N ASN A 756 -23.23 1.39 11.70
CA ASN A 756 -22.34 0.27 12.00
C ASN A 756 -22.56 -0.24 13.44
N TRP A 757 -21.96 -1.38 13.75
CA TRP A 757 -22.06 -2.02 15.05
C TRP A 757 -20.76 -1.88 15.85
N LEU A 758 -20.86 -1.43 17.10
CA LEU A 758 -19.72 -1.18 18.01
C LEU A 758 -19.72 -2.05 19.27
N LEU A 759 -20.77 -2.85 19.50
CA LEU A 759 -20.97 -3.58 20.75
C LEU A 759 -20.63 -5.08 20.59
N TYR A 760 -19.43 -5.46 21.00
CA TYR A 760 -18.97 -6.86 20.95
C TYR A 760 -18.71 -7.37 22.38
N PRO A 761 -19.76 -7.60 23.19
CA PRO A 761 -19.66 -7.84 24.63
C PRO A 761 -18.94 -9.15 24.99
N ASP A 762 -18.77 -10.05 24.03
CA ASP A 762 -18.10 -11.33 24.17
C ASP A 762 -16.75 -11.40 23.42
N SER A 763 -16.24 -10.26 22.94
CA SER A 763 -14.88 -10.18 22.38
C SER A 763 -13.82 -10.61 23.40
N LYS A 764 -12.84 -11.40 22.95
CA LYS A 764 -11.66 -11.74 23.75
C LYS A 764 -10.78 -10.53 24.08
N PHE A 765 -10.89 -9.42 23.35
CA PHE A 765 -10.11 -8.21 23.58
C PHE A 765 -10.87 -7.24 24.47
N ASP A 766 -10.24 -6.83 25.56
CA ASP A 766 -10.85 -6.01 26.61
C ASP A 766 -11.24 -4.63 26.08
N ASN A 767 -10.43 -4.02 25.23
CA ASN A 767 -10.72 -2.72 24.61
C ASN A 767 -11.78 -2.78 23.50
N VAL A 768 -11.95 -3.91 22.80
CA VAL A 768 -13.07 -4.10 21.87
C VAL A 768 -14.37 -4.32 22.64
N ARG A 769 -14.33 -5.20 23.65
CA ARG A 769 -15.46 -5.52 24.52
C ARG A 769 -16.02 -4.29 25.26
N ASN A 770 -15.14 -3.39 25.71
CA ASN A 770 -15.52 -2.19 26.45
C ASN A 770 -15.83 -0.97 25.55
N GLY A 771 -15.63 -1.09 24.23
CA GLY A 771 -15.63 0.00 23.26
C GLY A 771 -14.24 0.62 23.11
N VAL A 772 -13.73 0.68 21.86
CA VAL A 772 -12.33 1.06 21.55
C VAL A 772 -12.00 2.53 21.86
N LEU A 773 -13.01 3.36 22.07
CA LEU A 773 -12.83 4.74 22.50
C LEU A 773 -12.75 4.79 24.03
N THR A 774 -11.71 5.46 24.54
CA THR A 774 -11.41 5.76 25.94
C THR A 774 -12.63 5.84 26.87
N PRO A 775 -12.47 5.58 28.19
CA PRO A 775 -13.58 5.54 29.16
C PRO A 775 -14.59 6.69 29.06
N GLN A 776 -14.16 7.88 28.61
CA GLN A 776 -15.01 9.06 28.42
C GLN A 776 -16.03 8.94 27.27
N VAL A 777 -15.71 8.24 26.18
CA VAL A 777 -16.68 8.00 25.08
C VAL A 777 -17.51 6.76 25.34
N ALA A 778 -16.92 5.70 25.91
CA ALA A 778 -17.67 4.56 26.42
C ALA A 778 -18.71 4.98 27.48
N GLN A 779 -18.40 5.97 28.32
CA GLN A 779 -19.35 6.54 29.29
C GLN A 779 -20.44 7.40 28.64
N ARG A 780 -20.18 8.02 27.48
CA ARG A 780 -21.22 8.73 26.70
C ARG A 780 -22.13 7.76 25.94
N LEU A 781 -21.58 6.68 25.39
CA LEU A 781 -22.33 5.65 24.66
C LEU A 781 -23.08 4.65 25.57
N ARG A 782 -22.73 4.55 26.86
CA ARG A 782 -23.52 3.80 27.86
C ARG A 782 -24.61 4.65 28.53
N ARG A 783 -24.58 5.97 28.35
CA ARG A 783 -25.54 6.93 28.91
C ARG A 783 -26.59 7.39 27.90
N ALA A 784 -26.29 7.23 26.61
CA ALA A 784 -27.26 7.23 25.52
C ALA A 784 -27.66 5.78 25.26
#